data_AF-A0A1S4H2Z2-F1
#
_entry.id   AF-A0A1S4H2Z2-F1
#
_cell.length_a   1.000
_cell.length_b   1.000
_cell.length_c   1.000
_cell.angle_alpha   90.00
_cell.angle_beta   90.00
_cell.angle_gamma   90.00
#
_symmetry.space_group_name_H-M   'P 1'
#
loop_
_entity.id
_entity.type
_entity.pdbx_description
1 polymer ?
#
loop_
_entity_poly.entity_id
_entity_poly.type
_entity_poly.pdbx_seq_one_letter_code
_entity_poly.pdbx_strand_id
1 'polypeptide(L)'
;MSSRTKRMKKTSWGARERAGMSFLIVVAFFAVFGLIILTEVLMIDDRGRAGSIIVRHGSNGGRFGESVPDYDDVKDDYLDDTGIFVRETKYGGAAVKNILKNQKDLKNSIGISVLTDSAEPRNPPIVPWGQMLPSKIEQTLPRFPADMKPTDGSWEIVNGTRYKFFVFSAFYDRRDGKLVRVIGATKTRGPEKVWCRFWYQTGVNSTKYRSASVMARVKIIRENWNLKYSACFILCPIRGPYPEIPHAVSVVSKIRAAPGNVLMLRNTDNDPDFTNRTFSNIPNSIGVCVKPLHFNYDQALYLLEFLELNNLLGVSHFTFYNHTIGPKASCVLQHYVNGDLPQHIVPYEDASPAKARNSSTVDTTDASYHMPTKYNEDNTAQLKPKITVNILPWNLRMRSQKEIRTEGLFASLNDCLYRSMYRYSHVALIDLDEFIIPHHNDTLIDLITWLSKRINNRNTGAYSFQNAFFYLQFADDEHMYTASDRQAHLRAALTTQRKTRRRSKLHPQKQRSKYICKPEAVIEAGNHFVWEFCPGRGSLNVPADAAILHHYRVCEFGGDDCIKTPSVVDRTAHRYSNRLLDRVGTVYNYLKDVCSLPDVPRAPTKPPPTRKKELKIRIPLKLESDKKTAETTKPHPNGISNGAITQQSATVPMEVILKTR
;
A
#
# COMPACT_ATOMS: atom_id res chain seq x y z
N MET A 1 -27.57 -35.72 68.77
CA MET A 1 -27.86 -35.60 67.32
C MET A 1 -26.57 -35.14 66.62
N SER A 2 -26.26 -35.72 65.47
CA SER A 2 -25.23 -35.40 64.45
C SER A 2 -24.53 -34.02 64.57
N SER A 3 -23.22 -33.85 64.43
CA SER A 3 -22.40 -34.28 63.27
C SER A 3 -20.88 -34.31 63.54
N ARG A 4 -20.18 -35.16 62.76
CA ARG A 4 -18.72 -35.42 62.77
C ARG A 4 -17.92 -34.32 62.06
N THR A 5 -16.86 -33.84 62.70
CA THR A 5 -15.68 -33.26 62.02
C THR A 5 -14.68 -34.37 61.66
N LYS A 6 -14.54 -34.70 60.37
CA LYS A 6 -13.43 -35.52 59.84
C LYS A 6 -12.57 -34.71 58.88
N ARG A 7 -11.32 -34.50 59.31
CA ARG A 7 -10.20 -33.91 58.58
C ARG A 7 -9.68 -34.92 57.55
N MET A 8 -9.78 -34.66 56.25
CA MET A 8 -9.16 -35.48 55.20
C MET A 8 -7.74 -34.99 54.87
N LYS A 9 -6.77 -35.91 54.93
CA LYS A 9 -5.38 -35.75 54.48
C LYS A 9 -5.31 -35.73 52.95
N LYS A 10 -4.58 -34.77 52.37
CA LYS A 10 -4.13 -34.81 50.96
C LYS A 10 -3.00 -35.84 50.82
N THR A 11 -3.16 -36.81 49.92
CA THR A 11 -2.11 -37.72 49.47
C THR A 11 -1.36 -37.07 48.31
N SER A 12 -0.02 -37.00 48.39
CA SER A 12 0.83 -36.54 47.28
C SER A 12 1.20 -37.70 46.37
N TRP A 13 0.87 -37.62 45.08
CA TRP A 13 1.35 -38.56 44.06
C TRP A 13 2.82 -38.29 43.70
N GLY A 14 3.62 -39.36 43.71
CA GLY A 14 5.06 -39.34 43.51
C GLY A 14 5.48 -39.05 42.06
N ALA A 15 6.64 -38.39 41.91
CA ALA A 15 7.15 -37.89 40.64
C ALA A 15 7.45 -38.96 39.55
N ARG A 16 7.50 -40.25 39.91
CA ARG A 16 7.77 -41.35 38.96
C ARG A 16 6.61 -41.65 38.01
N GLU A 17 5.36 -41.42 38.40
CA GLU A 17 4.19 -41.68 37.55
C GLU A 17 3.95 -40.59 36.49
N ARG A 18 4.44 -39.35 36.72
CA ARG A 18 4.34 -38.26 35.73
C ARG A 18 5.29 -38.47 34.54
N ALA A 19 6.47 -39.03 34.78
CA ALA A 19 7.43 -39.30 33.69
C ALA A 19 6.94 -40.40 32.73
N GLY A 20 6.23 -41.42 33.26
CA GLY A 20 5.65 -42.49 32.44
C GLY A 20 4.51 -42.00 31.53
N MET A 21 3.64 -41.12 32.04
CA MET A 21 2.58 -40.52 31.21
C MET A 21 3.13 -39.56 30.15
N SER A 22 4.17 -38.78 30.46
CA SER A 22 4.79 -37.90 29.46
C SER A 22 5.51 -38.66 28.34
N PHE A 23 6.15 -39.80 28.64
CA PHE A 23 6.79 -40.63 27.62
C PHE A 23 5.77 -41.25 26.64
N LEU A 24 4.65 -41.77 27.16
CA LEU A 24 3.60 -42.36 26.33
C LEU A 24 2.93 -41.34 25.40
N ILE A 25 2.76 -40.09 25.86
CA ILE A 25 2.21 -39.00 25.04
C ILE A 25 3.17 -38.65 23.89
N VAL A 26 4.48 -38.62 24.14
CA VAL A 26 5.48 -38.34 23.10
C VAL A 26 5.54 -39.46 22.06
N VAL A 27 5.51 -40.73 22.49
CA VAL A 27 5.47 -41.88 21.58
C VAL A 27 4.19 -41.88 20.74
N ALA A 28 3.03 -41.58 21.35
CA ALA A 28 1.77 -41.46 20.62
C ALA A 28 1.80 -40.32 19.61
N PHE A 29 2.41 -39.17 19.94
CA PHE A 29 2.56 -38.05 19.03
C PHE A 29 3.37 -38.43 17.79
N PHE A 30 4.51 -39.10 17.95
CA PHE A 30 5.32 -39.54 16.81
C PHE A 30 4.67 -40.67 16.00
N ALA A 31 3.90 -41.57 16.64
CA ALA A 31 3.16 -42.60 15.94
C ALA A 31 2.05 -42.01 15.05
N VAL A 32 1.28 -41.06 15.57
CA VAL A 32 0.22 -40.37 14.81
C VAL A 32 0.81 -39.50 13.70
N PHE A 33 1.88 -38.76 13.99
CA PHE A 33 2.56 -37.94 12.99
C PHE A 33 3.21 -38.78 11.87
N GLY A 34 3.82 -39.92 12.23
CA GLY A 34 4.36 -40.88 11.28
C GLY A 34 3.28 -41.49 10.38
N LEU A 35 2.09 -41.79 10.93
CA LEU A 35 0.96 -42.32 10.19
C LEU A 35 0.38 -41.28 9.21
N ILE A 36 0.33 -40.00 9.62
CA ILE A 36 -0.08 -38.88 8.75
C ILE A 36 0.90 -38.72 7.57
N ILE A 37 2.21 -38.74 7.82
CA ILE A 37 3.22 -38.66 6.74
C ILE A 37 3.15 -39.88 5.83
N LEU A 38 2.97 -41.08 6.38
CA LEU A 38 2.83 -42.30 5.59
C LEU A 38 1.57 -42.23 4.69
N THR A 39 0.45 -41.71 5.20
CA THR A 39 -0.77 -41.53 4.39
C THR A 39 -0.60 -40.46 3.30
N GLU A 40 0.10 -39.37 3.56
CA GLU A 40 0.36 -38.32 2.56
C GLU A 40 1.35 -38.78 1.47
N VAL A 41 2.36 -39.57 1.84
CA VAL A 41 3.36 -40.10 0.90
C VAL A 41 2.79 -41.24 0.04
N LEU A 42 1.91 -42.09 0.58
CA LEU A 42 1.29 -43.18 -0.17
C LEU A 42 0.02 -42.74 -0.95
N MET A 43 -0.62 -41.62 -0.62
CA MET A 43 -1.77 -41.06 -1.36
C MET A 43 -1.39 -40.09 -2.50
N ILE A 44 -0.09 -39.89 -2.76
CA ILE A 44 0.37 -39.01 -3.85
C ILE A 44 0.26 -39.65 -5.24
N ASP A 45 0.15 -40.98 -5.34
CA ASP A 45 0.23 -41.67 -6.64
C ASP A 45 -1.13 -42.01 -7.33
N ASP A 46 -2.27 -41.64 -6.73
CA ASP A 46 -3.60 -41.96 -7.32
C ASP A 46 -4.50 -40.76 -7.67
N ARG A 47 -4.02 -39.51 -7.59
CA ARG A 47 -4.77 -38.34 -8.10
C ARG A 47 -4.61 -38.09 -9.60
N GLY A 48 -4.21 -39.13 -10.32
CA GLY A 48 -3.89 -39.10 -11.74
C GLY A 48 -4.81 -39.93 -12.65
N ARG A 49 -6.09 -40.20 -12.33
CA ARG A 49 -7.09 -40.68 -13.32
C ARG A 49 -8.51 -40.80 -12.72
N ALA A 50 -9.52 -40.42 -13.52
CA ALA A 50 -10.98 -40.52 -13.30
C ALA A 50 -11.53 -39.66 -12.15
N GLY A 51 -12.74 -39.09 -12.14
CA GLY A 51 -13.94 -39.18 -12.97
C GLY A 51 -15.06 -38.53 -12.13
N SER A 52 -15.93 -37.76 -12.79
CA SER A 52 -17.11 -37.05 -12.26
C SER A 52 -17.88 -37.73 -11.11
N ILE A 53 -18.20 -36.97 -10.04
CA ILE A 53 -19.45 -37.16 -9.26
C ILE A 53 -20.08 -35.80 -8.94
N ILE A 54 -21.36 -35.72 -9.31
CA ILE A 54 -22.34 -34.65 -9.15
C ILE A 54 -22.86 -34.64 -7.71
N VAL A 55 -23.02 -33.48 -7.08
CA VAL A 55 -24.06 -33.26 -6.06
C VAL A 55 -24.78 -31.94 -6.33
N ARG A 56 -26.08 -32.07 -6.63
CA ARG A 56 -27.06 -30.98 -6.70
C ARG A 56 -27.55 -30.66 -5.29
N HIS A 57 -27.68 -29.38 -4.96
CA HIS A 57 -28.81 -28.85 -4.20
C HIS A 57 -29.18 -27.46 -4.73
N GLY A 58 -30.42 -27.29 -5.20
CA GLY A 58 -31.07 -26.00 -5.44
C GLY A 58 -31.57 -25.37 -4.12
N SER A 59 -32.16 -24.19 -4.05
CA SER A 59 -32.62 -23.20 -5.03
C SER A 59 -32.93 -21.88 -4.27
N ASN A 60 -33.02 -20.78 -5.04
CA ASN A 60 -33.71 -19.50 -4.79
C ASN A 60 -33.03 -18.33 -4.06
N GLY A 61 -32.73 -17.26 -4.85
CA GLY A 61 -33.38 -15.97 -4.62
C GLY A 61 -32.53 -14.74 -4.21
N GLY A 62 -31.73 -14.19 -5.12
CA GLY A 62 -31.56 -12.75 -5.37
C GLY A 62 -31.04 -11.78 -4.27
N ARG A 63 -29.80 -11.29 -4.44
CA ARG A 63 -29.46 -9.86 -4.67
C ARG A 63 -27.95 -9.70 -4.80
N PHE A 64 -27.56 -9.00 -5.87
CA PHE A 64 -26.19 -8.59 -6.17
C PHE A 64 -25.68 -7.57 -5.14
N GLY A 65 -24.43 -7.73 -4.70
CA GLY A 65 -23.67 -6.70 -4.01
C GLY A 65 -23.06 -7.18 -2.71
N GLU A 66 -21.86 -7.76 -2.78
CA GLU A 66 -20.81 -7.66 -1.76
C GLU A 66 -19.59 -8.45 -2.25
N SER A 67 -18.60 -7.71 -2.73
CA SER A 67 -17.25 -8.22 -2.96
C SER A 67 -16.32 -7.43 -2.05
N VAL A 68 -15.69 -8.12 -1.10
CA VAL A 68 -14.28 -8.04 -0.68
C VAL A 68 -14.17 -8.62 0.73
N PRO A 69 -13.69 -9.86 0.92
CA PRO A 69 -13.07 -10.24 2.17
C PRO A 69 -11.57 -9.95 2.08
N ASP A 70 -11.11 -9.09 2.98
CA ASP A 70 -10.23 -9.46 4.08
C ASP A 70 -8.99 -8.57 4.25
N TYR A 71 -8.80 -8.07 5.46
CA TYR A 71 -7.60 -7.33 5.81
C TYR A 71 -7.18 -7.33 7.29
N ASP A 72 -7.90 -7.94 8.24
CA ASP A 72 -7.59 -7.70 9.67
C ASP A 72 -7.08 -8.91 10.48
N ASP A 73 -6.86 -10.09 9.88
CA ASP A 73 -6.29 -11.23 10.61
C ASP A 73 -4.92 -11.69 10.08
N VAL A 74 -3.89 -10.87 10.29
CA VAL A 74 -2.53 -11.42 10.45
C VAL A 74 -2.18 -11.39 11.93
N LYS A 75 -2.64 -12.43 12.64
CA LYS A 75 -2.08 -12.81 13.93
C LYS A 75 -0.64 -13.31 13.74
N ASP A 76 0.27 -12.66 14.46
CA ASP A 76 1.43 -13.20 15.18
C ASP A 76 2.48 -14.14 14.53
N ASP A 77 2.53 -14.31 13.20
CA ASP A 77 3.61 -15.11 12.58
C ASP A 77 4.79 -14.29 12.00
N TYR A 78 4.91 -12.99 12.31
CA TYR A 78 5.99 -12.14 11.76
C TYR A 78 6.87 -11.45 12.82
N LEU A 79 6.97 -12.03 14.02
CA LEU A 79 7.80 -11.50 15.10
C LEU A 79 9.10 -12.27 15.38
N ASP A 80 9.46 -13.31 14.61
CA ASP A 80 10.65 -14.12 14.93
C ASP A 80 11.65 -14.31 13.78
N ASP A 81 12.01 -13.23 13.09
CA ASP A 81 13.14 -13.27 12.14
C ASP A 81 14.04 -12.02 12.22
N THR A 82 14.20 -11.51 13.44
CA THR A 82 15.32 -10.62 13.79
C THR A 82 16.17 -11.26 14.87
N GLY A 83 16.94 -12.28 14.50
CA GLY A 83 17.96 -12.87 15.37
C GLY A 83 18.73 -13.98 14.66
N ILE A 84 20.04 -13.79 14.49
CA ILE A 84 21.05 -14.81 14.14
C ILE A 84 21.14 -15.14 12.63
N PHE A 85 22.00 -14.40 11.91
CA PHE A 85 23.19 -14.93 11.23
C PHE A 85 24.12 -13.77 10.85
N VAL A 86 24.75 -13.17 11.86
CA VAL A 86 26.12 -12.66 11.71
C VAL A 86 27.01 -13.83 12.11
N ARG A 87 27.42 -14.66 11.15
CA ARG A 87 28.61 -15.50 11.31
C ARG A 87 29.70 -14.87 10.47
N GLU A 88 30.55 -14.12 11.16
CA GLU A 88 31.88 -13.79 10.69
C GLU A 88 32.56 -15.05 10.16
N THR A 89 32.94 -15.04 8.88
CA THR A 89 33.99 -15.92 8.36
C THR A 89 35.17 -15.05 8.03
N LYS A 90 35.87 -14.62 9.09
CA LYS A 90 37.25 -14.17 9.00
C LYS A 90 38.13 -15.27 9.60
N TYR A 91 38.41 -16.28 8.78
CA TYR A 91 39.55 -17.17 8.98
C TYR A 91 40.09 -17.59 7.61
N GLY A 92 41.39 -17.37 7.41
CA GLY A 92 42.21 -18.27 6.61
C GLY A 92 42.39 -17.93 5.13
N GLY A 93 43.08 -16.82 4.84
CA GLY A 93 43.94 -16.78 3.66
C GLY A 93 45.09 -17.78 3.83
N ALA A 94 44.88 -19.04 3.42
CA ALA A 94 45.92 -20.06 3.20
C ALA A 94 45.32 -21.38 2.67
N ALA A 95 44.52 -21.38 1.59
CA ALA A 95 44.05 -22.63 0.98
C ALA A 95 43.69 -22.55 -0.52
N VAL A 96 44.20 -21.57 -1.27
CA VAL A 96 43.92 -21.42 -2.72
C VAL A 96 45.15 -21.73 -3.60
N LYS A 97 46.17 -22.40 -3.06
CA LYS A 97 47.36 -22.77 -3.85
C LYS A 97 47.47 -24.25 -4.30
N ASN A 98 46.48 -25.11 -4.03
CA ASN A 98 46.58 -26.54 -4.36
C ASN A 98 45.47 -27.13 -5.26
N ILE A 99 44.63 -26.32 -5.92
CA ILE A 99 43.63 -26.81 -6.91
C ILE A 99 43.90 -26.25 -8.31
N LEU A 100 45.18 -26.22 -8.70
CA LEU A 100 45.61 -25.84 -10.05
C LEU A 100 46.84 -26.63 -10.53
N LYS A 101 47.10 -27.81 -9.92
CA LYS A 101 48.23 -28.67 -10.28
C LYS A 101 47.88 -30.07 -10.79
N ASN A 102 46.59 -30.47 -10.81
CA ASN A 102 46.18 -31.80 -11.27
C ASN A 102 45.35 -31.80 -12.57
N GLN A 103 45.61 -30.84 -13.48
CA GLN A 103 44.99 -30.84 -14.81
C GLN A 103 46.03 -30.71 -15.94
N LYS A 104 47.20 -31.33 -15.77
CA LYS A 104 48.19 -31.48 -16.85
C LYS A 104 48.56 -32.92 -17.23
N ASP A 105 48.03 -33.94 -16.53
CA ASP A 105 48.38 -35.35 -16.79
C ASP A 105 47.18 -36.22 -17.17
N LEU A 106 46.34 -35.75 -18.11
CA LEU A 106 45.39 -36.63 -18.80
C LEU A 106 45.15 -36.21 -20.26
N LYS A 107 46.25 -35.84 -20.94
CA LYS A 107 46.32 -35.74 -22.39
C LYS A 107 47.62 -36.39 -22.82
N ASN A 108 47.61 -37.72 -22.91
CA ASN A 108 48.47 -38.53 -23.77
C ASN A 108 48.22 -40.02 -23.49
N SER A 109 47.19 -40.59 -24.12
CA SER A 109 47.19 -42.00 -24.51
C SER A 109 46.02 -42.31 -25.46
N ILE A 110 46.36 -42.57 -26.72
CA ILE A 110 45.68 -43.49 -27.67
C ILE A 110 44.34 -42.94 -28.24
N GLY A 111 44.08 -42.77 -29.54
CA GLY A 111 44.61 -43.42 -30.74
C GLY A 111 43.45 -44.09 -31.51
N ILE A 112 42.78 -43.34 -32.39
CA ILE A 112 41.99 -43.70 -33.60
C ILE A 112 41.25 -45.07 -33.68
N SER A 113 39.91 -45.05 -33.88
CA SER A 113 39.20 -45.83 -34.92
C SER A 113 37.73 -45.42 -35.15
N VAL A 114 37.45 -44.99 -36.39
CA VAL A 114 36.28 -45.16 -37.29
C VAL A 114 34.92 -45.70 -36.77
N LEU A 115 33.86 -44.93 -37.10
CA LEU A 115 32.41 -45.21 -37.32
C LEU A 115 31.62 -46.09 -36.34
N THR A 116 30.53 -45.53 -35.79
CA THR A 116 29.15 -46.01 -36.02
C THR A 116 28.13 -45.02 -35.44
N ASP A 117 27.02 -44.93 -36.16
CA ASP A 117 25.84 -44.09 -35.92
C ASP A 117 25.06 -44.57 -34.69
N SER A 118 24.67 -43.68 -33.79
CA SER A 118 23.58 -43.92 -32.84
C SER A 118 23.09 -42.61 -32.22
N ALA A 119 21.82 -42.32 -32.50
CA ALA A 119 21.08 -41.18 -31.99
C ALA A 119 20.77 -41.34 -30.51
N GLU A 120 21.34 -40.46 -29.67
CA GLU A 120 20.81 -40.18 -28.33
C GLU A 120 20.20 -38.77 -28.27
N PRO A 121 19.09 -38.59 -27.53
CA PRO A 121 18.38 -37.33 -27.45
C PRO A 121 19.22 -36.32 -26.66
N ARG A 122 19.88 -35.41 -27.38
CA ARG A 122 20.54 -34.25 -26.79
C ARG A 122 19.53 -33.46 -25.96
N ASN A 123 19.59 -33.60 -24.65
CA ASN A 123 19.11 -32.54 -23.75
C ASN A 123 19.75 -31.24 -24.24
N PRO A 124 18.96 -30.21 -24.58
CA PRO A 124 19.52 -28.97 -25.11
C PRO A 124 20.50 -28.39 -24.07
N PRO A 125 21.63 -27.82 -24.50
CA PRO A 125 22.62 -27.29 -23.58
C PRO A 125 21.94 -26.32 -22.61
N ILE A 126 22.12 -26.58 -21.31
CA ILE A 126 21.64 -25.71 -20.24
C ILE A 126 22.41 -24.40 -20.37
N VAL A 127 21.89 -23.45 -21.13
CA VAL A 127 22.46 -22.11 -21.23
C VAL A 127 22.34 -21.48 -19.84
N PRO A 128 23.46 -21.21 -19.15
CA PRO A 128 23.44 -20.60 -17.82
C PRO A 128 22.81 -19.21 -17.90
N TRP A 129 22.16 -18.81 -16.81
CA TRP A 129 21.55 -17.49 -16.72
C TRP A 129 22.54 -16.38 -17.09
N GLY A 130 22.13 -15.54 -18.02
CA GLY A 130 22.90 -14.39 -18.46
C GLY A 130 24.05 -14.65 -19.43
N GLN A 131 24.17 -15.86 -19.99
CA GLN A 131 24.99 -16.07 -21.17
C GLN A 131 24.22 -15.57 -22.41
N MET A 132 24.84 -14.66 -23.17
CA MET A 132 24.29 -14.22 -24.47
C MET A 132 24.41 -15.33 -25.51
N LEU A 133 23.47 -15.34 -26.46
CA LEU A 133 23.55 -16.26 -27.58
C LEU A 133 24.76 -15.96 -28.48
N PRO A 134 25.42 -16.98 -29.05
CA PRO A 134 26.45 -16.79 -30.06
C PRO A 134 25.93 -16.01 -31.27
N SER A 135 26.75 -15.11 -31.82
CA SER A 135 26.35 -14.22 -32.92
C SER A 135 25.85 -14.97 -34.16
N LYS A 136 26.40 -16.16 -34.47
CA LYS A 136 25.92 -17.01 -35.58
C LYS A 136 24.46 -17.46 -35.38
N ILE A 137 24.07 -17.77 -34.14
CA ILE A 137 22.68 -18.14 -33.82
C ILE A 137 21.81 -16.90 -33.86
N GLU A 138 22.26 -15.79 -33.27
CA GLU A 138 21.51 -14.53 -33.23
C GLU A 138 21.15 -14.03 -34.64
N GLN A 139 22.04 -14.18 -35.62
CA GLN A 139 21.79 -13.81 -37.03
C GLN A 139 20.65 -14.59 -37.69
N THR A 140 20.29 -15.78 -37.17
CA THR A 140 19.17 -16.60 -37.67
C THR A 140 17.82 -16.24 -37.04
N LEU A 141 17.82 -15.38 -36.02
CA LEU A 141 16.60 -15.03 -35.28
C LEU A 141 15.79 -13.95 -36.01
N PRO A 142 14.48 -13.83 -35.69
CA PRO A 142 13.64 -12.78 -36.24
C PRO A 142 14.25 -11.39 -36.00
N ARG A 143 14.31 -10.60 -37.08
CA ARG A 143 14.78 -9.20 -37.06
C ARG A 143 13.80 -8.31 -36.27
N PHE A 144 14.18 -7.05 -36.11
CA PHE A 144 13.32 -6.04 -35.48
C PHE A 144 11.97 -5.95 -36.20
N PRO A 145 10.83 -6.01 -35.49
CA PRO A 145 9.51 -5.90 -36.09
C PRO A 145 9.28 -4.48 -36.65
N ALA A 146 9.16 -4.35 -37.98
CA ALA A 146 9.10 -3.05 -38.65
C ALA A 146 7.79 -2.28 -38.38
N ASP A 147 6.73 -2.99 -37.99
CA ASP A 147 5.39 -2.48 -37.68
C ASP A 147 5.22 -2.06 -36.21
N MET A 148 6.19 -2.39 -35.33
CA MET A 148 6.13 -2.06 -33.92
C MET A 148 7.07 -0.90 -33.58
N LYS A 149 6.53 0.11 -32.89
CA LYS A 149 7.32 1.17 -32.26
C LYS A 149 7.58 0.81 -30.80
N PRO A 150 8.78 1.09 -30.25
CA PRO A 150 9.02 0.89 -28.84
C PRO A 150 8.08 1.71 -27.96
N THR A 151 7.50 1.08 -26.94
CA THR A 151 6.47 1.64 -26.05
C THR A 151 6.94 1.65 -24.59
N ASP A 152 6.49 2.62 -23.81
CA ASP A 152 6.68 2.70 -22.35
C ASP A 152 5.31 2.89 -21.68
N GLY A 153 5.07 2.15 -20.59
CA GLY A 153 3.88 2.34 -19.77
C GLY A 153 2.61 1.70 -20.35
N SER A 154 2.73 0.59 -21.08
CA SER A 154 1.58 -0.15 -21.63
C SER A 154 1.74 -1.65 -21.43
N TRP A 155 0.65 -2.33 -21.04
CA TRP A 155 0.65 -3.79 -20.89
C TRP A 155 0.67 -4.49 -22.25
N GLU A 156 1.72 -5.27 -22.49
CA GLU A 156 1.95 -6.04 -23.71
C GLU A 156 2.09 -7.53 -23.41
N ILE A 157 1.78 -8.38 -24.40
CA ILE A 157 1.75 -9.84 -24.24
C ILE A 157 3.11 -10.45 -24.59
N VAL A 158 3.54 -11.44 -23.81
CA VAL A 158 4.62 -12.35 -24.21
C VAL A 158 4.01 -13.52 -24.98
N ASN A 159 4.23 -13.55 -26.29
CA ASN A 159 3.65 -14.57 -27.17
C ASN A 159 4.18 -15.97 -26.87
N GLY A 160 3.33 -16.97 -27.12
CA GLY A 160 3.71 -18.38 -27.07
C GLY A 160 3.93 -18.93 -25.65
N THR A 161 3.36 -18.30 -24.63
CA THR A 161 3.38 -18.78 -23.24
C THR A 161 2.18 -19.69 -22.93
N ARG A 162 2.35 -20.61 -21.98
CA ARG A 162 1.29 -21.53 -21.50
C ARG A 162 0.25 -20.83 -20.64
N TYR A 163 0.65 -19.77 -19.94
CA TYR A 163 -0.19 -18.98 -19.06
C TYR A 163 -0.09 -17.50 -19.44
N LYS A 164 -0.99 -16.68 -18.91
CA LYS A 164 -0.93 -15.23 -19.08
C LYS A 164 0.43 -14.70 -18.61
N PHE A 165 1.13 -14.02 -19.50
CA PHE A 165 2.40 -13.38 -19.24
C PHE A 165 2.36 -12.02 -19.93
N PHE A 166 2.38 -10.97 -19.12
CA PHE A 166 2.42 -9.59 -19.60
C PHE A 166 3.69 -8.88 -19.14
N VAL A 167 4.13 -7.92 -19.92
CA VAL A 167 5.21 -6.98 -19.61
C VAL A 167 4.68 -5.55 -19.74
N PHE A 168 5.25 -4.60 -19.00
CA PHE A 168 4.72 -3.23 -18.90
C PHE A 168 5.75 -2.15 -19.20
N SER A 169 6.93 -2.23 -18.57
CA SER A 169 7.98 -1.22 -18.70
C SER A 169 9.36 -1.84 -18.49
N ALA A 170 10.40 -1.21 -19.03
CA ALA A 170 11.77 -1.69 -18.95
C ALA A 170 12.72 -0.58 -18.50
N PHE A 171 13.60 -0.90 -17.55
CA PHE A 171 14.54 0.04 -16.94
C PHE A 171 15.97 -0.50 -16.99
N TYR A 172 16.91 0.37 -17.34
CA TYR A 172 18.32 0.10 -17.18
C TYR A 172 18.75 0.34 -15.73
N ASP A 173 19.12 -0.73 -15.04
CA ASP A 173 19.55 -0.73 -13.65
C ASP A 173 21.07 -0.82 -13.59
N ARG A 174 21.72 0.27 -13.14
CA ARG A 174 23.18 0.44 -13.09
C ARG A 174 23.80 0.09 -11.73
N ARG A 175 22.98 -0.25 -10.73
CA ARG A 175 23.42 -0.35 -9.33
C ARG A 175 24.25 -1.58 -9.04
N ASP A 176 23.95 -2.69 -9.73
CA ASP A 176 24.62 -3.99 -9.55
C ASP A 176 24.98 -4.59 -10.92
N GLY A 177 25.85 -3.87 -11.64
CA GLY A 177 26.26 -4.20 -13.01
C GLY A 177 25.31 -3.67 -14.08
N LYS A 178 25.49 -4.13 -15.33
CA LYS A 178 24.63 -3.76 -16.46
C LYS A 178 23.44 -4.71 -16.55
N LEU A 179 22.28 -4.27 -16.08
CA LEU A 179 21.07 -5.09 -16.03
C LEU A 179 19.89 -4.33 -16.64
N VAL A 180 19.11 -4.98 -17.49
CA VAL A 180 17.77 -4.51 -17.86
C VAL A 180 16.76 -5.23 -16.99
N ARG A 181 15.93 -4.46 -16.30
CA ARG A 181 14.85 -4.93 -15.45
C ARG A 181 13.53 -4.58 -16.10
N VAL A 182 12.77 -5.60 -16.48
CA VAL A 182 11.43 -5.43 -17.03
C VAL A 182 10.42 -5.71 -15.92
N ILE A 183 9.42 -4.83 -15.78
CA ILE A 183 8.26 -5.03 -14.93
C ILE A 183 7.21 -5.83 -15.71
N GLY A 184 6.68 -6.87 -15.10
CA GLY A 184 5.64 -7.71 -15.72
C GLY A 184 4.71 -8.38 -14.72
N ALA A 185 3.83 -9.22 -15.23
CA ALA A 185 2.94 -10.06 -14.45
C ALA A 185 2.82 -11.44 -15.08
N THR A 186 2.99 -12.49 -14.29
CA THR A 186 2.95 -13.88 -14.76
C THR A 186 2.52 -14.82 -13.64
N LYS A 187 2.46 -16.13 -13.95
CA LYS A 187 2.07 -17.17 -12.99
C LYS A 187 3.02 -17.17 -11.77
N THR A 188 2.46 -17.19 -10.56
CA THR A 188 3.23 -17.10 -9.30
C THR A 188 4.14 -18.31 -9.10
N ARG A 189 3.63 -19.52 -9.33
CA ARG A 189 4.39 -20.78 -9.15
C ARG A 189 4.75 -21.38 -10.50
N GLY A 190 6.04 -21.68 -10.68
CA GLY A 190 6.59 -22.20 -11.93
C GLY A 190 6.39 -21.25 -13.12
N PRO A 191 6.88 -19.99 -13.03
CA PRO A 191 6.79 -19.05 -14.15
C PRO A 191 7.53 -19.60 -15.37
N GLU A 192 7.07 -19.20 -16.54
CA GLU A 192 7.68 -19.62 -17.79
C GLU A 192 9.08 -19.04 -17.96
N LYS A 193 10.00 -19.85 -18.48
CA LYS A 193 11.34 -19.38 -18.84
C LYS A 193 11.24 -18.51 -20.08
N VAL A 194 11.87 -17.34 -20.06
CA VAL A 194 11.84 -16.37 -21.15
C VAL A 194 13.23 -15.85 -21.47
N TRP A 195 13.36 -15.27 -22.65
CA TRP A 195 14.56 -14.62 -23.15
C TRP A 195 14.29 -13.13 -23.32
N CYS A 196 15.30 -12.32 -23.08
CA CYS A 196 15.29 -10.91 -23.43
C CYS A 196 16.08 -10.73 -24.72
N ARG A 197 15.46 -10.14 -25.74
CA ARG A 197 16.11 -9.72 -26.96
C ARG A 197 16.32 -8.22 -26.92
N PHE A 198 17.57 -7.82 -26.88
CA PHE A 198 17.99 -6.42 -26.90
C PHE A 198 18.06 -5.90 -28.33
N TRP A 199 17.65 -4.66 -28.53
CA TRP A 199 17.69 -3.97 -29.82
C TRP A 199 18.62 -2.76 -29.73
N TYR A 200 19.69 -2.77 -30.53
CA TYR A 200 20.68 -1.70 -30.63
C TYR A 200 20.50 -0.97 -31.96
N GLN A 201 20.30 0.33 -31.92
CA GLN A 201 20.13 1.13 -33.13
C GLN A 201 21.49 1.31 -33.83
N THR A 202 21.59 0.94 -35.11
CA THR A 202 22.87 1.03 -35.85
C THR A 202 22.97 2.39 -36.55
N GLY A 203 23.39 3.41 -35.80
CA GLY A 203 23.55 4.80 -36.25
C GLY A 203 22.45 5.74 -35.76
N VAL A 204 22.76 7.04 -35.70
CA VAL A 204 21.81 8.10 -35.29
C VAL A 204 20.64 8.15 -36.28
N ASN A 205 19.41 8.04 -35.80
CA ASN A 205 18.17 8.02 -36.61
C ASN A 205 18.07 6.88 -37.64
N SER A 206 18.83 5.80 -37.48
CA SER A 206 18.74 4.62 -38.35
C SER A 206 17.52 3.77 -38.00
N THR A 207 16.84 3.24 -39.02
CA THR A 207 15.78 2.23 -38.84
C THR A 207 16.33 0.80 -38.72
N LYS A 208 17.65 0.65 -38.86
CA LYS A 208 18.33 -0.65 -38.74
C LYS A 208 18.70 -0.92 -37.29
N TYR A 209 18.40 -2.14 -36.85
CA TYR A 209 18.70 -2.62 -35.51
C TYR A 209 19.57 -3.87 -35.56
N ARG A 210 20.55 -3.92 -34.66
CA ARG A 210 21.26 -5.15 -34.29
C ARG A 210 20.60 -5.76 -33.05
N SER A 211 20.48 -7.08 -33.01
CA SER A 211 19.95 -7.79 -31.85
C SER A 211 21.02 -8.51 -31.05
N ALA A 212 20.76 -8.70 -29.75
CA ALA A 212 21.47 -9.66 -28.91
C ALA A 212 20.47 -10.26 -27.91
N SER A 213 20.42 -11.59 -27.81
CA SER A 213 19.47 -12.26 -26.93
C SER A 213 20.17 -12.92 -25.73
N VAL A 214 19.54 -12.83 -24.56
CA VAL A 214 20.03 -13.39 -23.29
C VAL A 214 18.91 -14.13 -22.55
N MET A 215 19.25 -15.22 -21.86
CA MET A 215 18.28 -15.90 -21.00
C MET A 215 17.98 -15.04 -19.78
N ALA A 216 16.69 -14.80 -19.54
CA ALA A 216 16.24 -13.97 -18.43
C ALA A 216 16.05 -14.79 -17.14
N ARG A 217 16.10 -14.10 -15.99
CA ARG A 217 15.60 -14.64 -14.72
C ARG A 217 14.30 -13.96 -14.36
N VAL A 218 13.23 -14.73 -14.23
CA VAL A 218 11.94 -14.22 -13.74
C VAL A 218 11.94 -14.33 -12.22
N LYS A 219 11.92 -13.17 -11.54
CA LYS A 219 11.81 -13.05 -10.09
C LYS A 219 10.39 -12.58 -9.75
N ILE A 220 9.63 -13.43 -9.08
CA ILE A 220 8.28 -13.09 -8.61
C ILE A 220 8.39 -12.11 -7.44
N ILE A 221 7.51 -11.10 -7.40
CA ILE A 221 7.39 -10.17 -6.27
C ILE A 221 6.90 -10.95 -5.04
N ARG A 222 7.55 -10.69 -3.90
CA ARG A 222 7.33 -11.43 -2.65
C ARG A 222 5.91 -11.24 -2.13
N GLU A 223 5.41 -10.02 -2.20
CA GLU A 223 4.03 -9.71 -1.82
C GLU A 223 3.06 -10.15 -2.93
N ASN A 224 2.59 -11.38 -2.85
CA ASN A 224 1.73 -11.98 -3.89
C ASN A 224 0.47 -12.67 -3.36
N TRP A 225 0.35 -12.82 -2.04
CA TRP A 225 -0.82 -13.40 -1.37
C TRP A 225 -1.17 -14.82 -1.85
N ASN A 226 -0.18 -15.56 -2.35
CA ASN A 226 -0.36 -16.90 -2.94
C ASN A 226 -1.40 -16.98 -4.08
N LEU A 227 -1.73 -15.84 -4.71
CA LEU A 227 -2.64 -15.80 -5.84
C LEU A 227 -2.04 -16.48 -7.08
N LYS A 228 -2.90 -16.83 -8.05
CA LYS A 228 -2.49 -17.56 -9.27
C LYS A 228 -1.43 -16.81 -10.07
N TYR A 229 -1.57 -15.49 -10.16
CA TYR A 229 -0.63 -14.61 -10.84
C TYR A 229 -0.09 -13.55 -9.88
N SER A 230 1.13 -13.09 -10.17
CA SER A 230 1.82 -12.07 -9.40
C SER A 230 2.58 -11.14 -10.33
N ALA A 231 2.87 -9.94 -9.83
CA ALA A 231 3.88 -9.07 -10.43
C ALA A 231 5.25 -9.75 -10.40
N CYS A 232 6.10 -9.43 -11.36
CA CYS A 232 7.45 -9.98 -11.45
C CYS A 232 8.45 -8.98 -12.03
N PHE A 233 9.72 -9.21 -11.72
CA PHE A 233 10.84 -8.67 -12.45
C PHE A 233 11.35 -9.71 -13.45
N ILE A 234 11.54 -9.33 -14.71
CA ILE A 234 12.31 -10.09 -15.67
C ILE A 234 13.70 -9.45 -15.75
N LEU A 235 14.70 -10.18 -15.26
CA LEU A 235 16.08 -9.72 -15.09
C LEU A 235 16.92 -10.18 -16.27
N CYS A 236 17.34 -9.23 -17.10
CA CYS A 236 18.05 -9.43 -18.35
C CYS A 236 19.48 -8.83 -18.25
N PRO A 237 20.49 -9.60 -17.82
CA PRO A 237 21.85 -9.06 -17.69
C PRO A 237 22.46 -8.77 -19.06
N ILE A 238 23.15 -7.64 -19.18
CA ILE A 238 23.93 -7.27 -20.37
C ILE A 238 25.37 -7.72 -20.12
N ARG A 239 25.77 -8.86 -20.70
CA ARG A 239 27.13 -9.43 -20.61
C ARG A 239 27.74 -9.62 -22.00
N GLY A 240 29.07 -9.68 -22.10
CA GLY A 240 29.77 -9.94 -23.36
C GLY A 240 30.29 -8.67 -24.06
N PRO A 241 30.57 -8.70 -25.38
CA PRO A 241 31.27 -7.62 -26.10
C PRO A 241 30.39 -6.40 -26.41
N TYR A 242 29.24 -6.25 -25.74
CA TYR A 242 28.28 -5.19 -25.97
C TYR A 242 28.37 -4.17 -24.81
N PRO A 243 29.25 -3.15 -24.91
CA PRO A 243 29.36 -2.13 -23.87
C PRO A 243 28.19 -1.14 -23.92
N GLU A 244 27.51 -1.03 -25.06
CA GLU A 244 26.42 -0.10 -25.34
C GLU A 244 25.14 -0.46 -24.56
N ILE A 245 24.32 0.56 -24.29
CA ILE A 245 23.00 0.40 -23.69
C ILE A 245 22.00 0.15 -24.85
N PRO A 246 21.16 -0.89 -24.78
CA PRO A 246 20.19 -1.14 -25.83
C PRO A 246 19.10 -0.05 -25.87
N HIS A 247 18.59 0.22 -27.07
CA HIS A 247 17.51 1.18 -27.28
C HIS A 247 16.17 0.64 -26.76
N ALA A 248 15.90 -0.64 -27.00
CA ALA A 248 14.67 -1.30 -26.59
C ALA A 248 14.93 -2.78 -26.23
N VAL A 249 13.95 -3.41 -25.58
CA VAL A 249 13.99 -4.84 -25.24
C VAL A 249 12.66 -5.53 -25.54
N SER A 250 12.72 -6.74 -26.07
CA SER A 250 11.56 -7.64 -26.20
C SER A 250 11.73 -8.85 -25.29
N VAL A 251 10.64 -9.36 -24.73
CA VAL A 251 10.59 -10.61 -23.96
C VAL A 251 9.89 -11.67 -24.79
N VAL A 252 10.54 -12.82 -24.98
CA VAL A 252 10.02 -13.95 -25.78
C VAL A 252 10.13 -15.27 -25.01
N SER A 253 9.11 -16.14 -25.10
CA SER A 253 9.17 -17.49 -24.49
C SER A 253 10.01 -18.46 -25.32
N LYS A 254 9.91 -18.34 -26.66
CA LYS A 254 10.65 -19.15 -27.63
C LYS A 254 11.56 -18.24 -28.45
N ILE A 255 12.86 -18.57 -28.51
CA ILE A 255 13.84 -17.70 -29.16
C ILE A 255 13.58 -17.49 -30.66
N ARG A 256 13.01 -18.47 -31.37
CA ARG A 256 12.70 -18.34 -32.80
C ARG A 256 11.36 -17.65 -33.08
N ALA A 257 10.56 -17.36 -32.06
CA ALA A 257 9.30 -16.64 -32.25
C ALA A 257 9.56 -15.16 -32.51
N ALA A 258 8.74 -14.56 -33.37
CA ALA A 258 8.69 -13.12 -33.51
C ALA A 258 8.22 -12.50 -32.17
N PRO A 259 8.87 -11.40 -31.71
CA PRO A 259 8.45 -10.73 -30.49
C PRO A 259 7.05 -10.14 -30.64
N GLY A 260 6.21 -10.27 -29.61
CA GLY A 260 4.89 -9.64 -29.54
C GLY A 260 4.89 -8.32 -28.77
N ASN A 261 6.06 -7.84 -28.38
CA ASN A 261 6.26 -6.67 -27.52
C ASN A 261 7.61 -6.01 -27.84
N VAL A 262 7.69 -4.69 -27.71
CA VAL A 262 8.93 -3.92 -27.86
C VAL A 262 8.90 -2.79 -26.83
N LEU A 263 9.61 -3.00 -25.72
CA LEU A 263 9.62 -2.04 -24.62
C LEU A 263 10.76 -1.04 -24.80
N MET A 264 10.43 0.25 -24.75
CA MET A 264 11.39 1.34 -24.67
C MET A 264 12.18 1.21 -23.36
N LEU A 265 13.51 1.33 -23.45
CA LEU A 265 14.36 1.26 -22.26
C LEU A 265 14.49 2.64 -21.61
N ARG A 266 14.11 2.73 -20.32
CA ARG A 266 14.23 3.94 -19.49
C ARG A 266 15.48 3.89 -18.60
N ASN A 267 15.81 5.00 -17.95
CA ASN A 267 17.01 5.24 -17.13
C ASN A 267 18.32 5.15 -17.94
N THR A 268 18.25 5.63 -19.18
CA THR A 268 19.39 5.71 -20.10
C THR A 268 19.95 7.13 -20.17
N ASP A 269 21.18 7.31 -20.65
CA ASP A 269 21.77 8.66 -20.79
C ASP A 269 21.03 9.51 -21.84
N ASN A 270 20.20 8.88 -22.67
CA ASN A 270 19.40 9.51 -23.72
C ASN A 270 18.01 9.94 -23.24
N ASP A 271 17.61 9.59 -22.03
CA ASP A 271 16.31 9.99 -21.48
C ASP A 271 16.28 11.53 -21.36
N PRO A 272 15.32 12.24 -21.98
CA PRO A 272 15.29 13.71 -21.98
C PRO A 272 15.23 14.29 -20.55
N ASP A 273 14.49 13.61 -19.70
CA ASP A 273 14.31 13.90 -18.28
C ASP A 273 15.52 13.51 -17.40
N PHE A 274 16.52 12.85 -18.00
CA PHE A 274 17.77 12.41 -17.39
C PHE A 274 19.00 13.18 -17.91
N THR A 275 18.89 13.88 -19.05
CA THR A 275 20.01 14.66 -19.61
C THR A 275 20.62 15.60 -18.55
N ASN A 276 21.93 15.48 -18.32
CA ASN A 276 22.72 16.18 -17.27
C ASN A 276 22.46 15.79 -15.81
N ARG A 277 21.74 14.70 -15.50
CA ARG A 277 21.54 14.21 -14.12
C ARG A 277 22.42 13.00 -13.83
N THR A 278 23.47 13.20 -13.03
CA THR A 278 24.32 12.11 -12.50
C THR A 278 23.83 11.66 -11.12
N PHE A 279 24.34 10.53 -10.61
CA PHE A 279 24.10 10.09 -9.22
C PHE A 279 24.39 11.19 -8.18
N SER A 280 25.28 12.13 -8.50
CA SER A 280 25.66 13.25 -7.63
C SER A 280 24.78 14.50 -7.79
N ASN A 281 23.87 14.53 -8.78
CA ASN A 281 23.06 15.71 -9.11
C ASN A 281 21.59 15.34 -9.34
N ILE A 282 21.00 14.59 -8.40
CA ILE A 282 19.56 14.34 -8.38
C ILE A 282 18.90 15.54 -7.69
N PRO A 283 17.85 16.16 -8.27
CA PRO A 283 17.16 17.27 -7.63
C PRO A 283 16.62 16.87 -6.25
N ASN A 284 16.77 17.77 -5.28
CA ASN A 284 16.21 17.61 -3.94
C ASN A 284 14.69 17.83 -3.95
N SER A 285 14.00 16.94 -4.63
CA SER A 285 12.55 16.93 -4.81
C SER A 285 12.00 15.55 -4.49
N ILE A 286 10.70 15.51 -4.18
CA ILE A 286 9.98 14.30 -3.84
C ILE A 286 8.81 14.08 -4.82
N GLY A 287 8.67 12.83 -5.27
CA GLY A 287 7.52 12.36 -6.02
C GLY A 287 6.60 11.48 -5.17
N VAL A 288 5.38 11.22 -5.65
CA VAL A 288 4.41 10.32 -5.03
C VAL A 288 3.99 9.25 -6.02
N CYS A 289 4.02 7.99 -5.57
CA CYS A 289 3.47 6.83 -6.25
C CYS A 289 2.12 6.48 -5.66
N VAL A 290 1.08 6.57 -6.50
CA VAL A 290 -0.28 6.18 -6.10
C VAL A 290 -0.63 4.84 -6.76
N LYS A 291 -1.37 3.99 -6.06
CA LYS A 291 -1.90 2.73 -6.61
C LYS A 291 -2.84 2.97 -7.81
N PRO A 292 -3.16 1.92 -8.59
CA PRO A 292 -4.09 2.05 -9.70
C PRO A 292 -5.45 2.55 -9.24
N LEU A 293 -5.93 3.60 -9.92
CA LEU A 293 -7.25 4.16 -9.69
C LEU A 293 -8.28 3.24 -10.36
N HIS A 294 -9.14 2.65 -9.55
CA HIS A 294 -10.09 1.62 -9.97
C HIS A 294 -11.51 1.90 -9.43
N PHE A 295 -12.47 1.01 -9.72
CA PHE A 295 -13.89 1.15 -9.39
C PHE A 295 -14.56 2.44 -9.86
N ASN A 296 -14.17 2.95 -11.04
CA ASN A 296 -14.73 4.18 -11.61
C ASN A 296 -14.57 5.37 -10.66
N TYR A 297 -13.37 5.52 -10.10
CA TYR A 297 -13.07 6.55 -9.10
C TYR A 297 -13.37 7.95 -9.66
N ASP A 298 -14.31 8.66 -9.05
CA ASP A 298 -14.80 9.97 -9.53
C ASP A 298 -14.90 11.04 -8.42
N GLN A 299 -14.18 10.86 -7.32
CA GLN A 299 -14.18 11.78 -6.17
C GLN A 299 -13.23 12.96 -6.42
N ALA A 300 -13.64 13.92 -7.26
CA ALA A 300 -12.81 15.04 -7.71
C ALA A 300 -12.30 15.94 -6.57
N LEU A 301 -13.16 16.30 -5.61
CA LEU A 301 -12.74 17.15 -4.48
C LEU A 301 -11.72 16.46 -3.57
N TYR A 302 -11.90 15.15 -3.32
CA TYR A 302 -10.96 14.36 -2.54
C TYR A 302 -9.60 14.23 -3.21
N LEU A 303 -9.60 14.00 -4.52
CA LEU A 303 -8.40 13.98 -5.33
C LEU A 303 -7.68 15.34 -5.32
N LEU A 304 -8.44 16.44 -5.40
CA LEU A 304 -7.89 17.78 -5.38
C LEU A 304 -7.25 18.13 -4.03
N GLU A 305 -7.92 17.76 -2.92
CA GLU A 305 -7.35 17.83 -1.58
C GLU A 305 -6.04 17.03 -1.48
N PHE A 306 -6.04 15.80 -2.02
CA PHE A 306 -4.85 14.95 -2.03
C PHE A 306 -3.66 15.62 -2.75
N LEU A 307 -3.89 16.15 -3.95
CA LEU A 307 -2.86 16.81 -4.76
C LEU A 307 -2.34 18.08 -4.07
N GLU A 308 -3.23 18.97 -3.63
CA GLU A 308 -2.84 20.27 -3.08
C GLU A 308 -2.23 20.18 -1.68
N LEU A 309 -2.70 19.26 -0.83
CA LEU A 309 -2.07 19.06 0.47
C LEU A 309 -0.67 18.43 0.32
N ASN A 310 -0.50 17.44 -0.55
CA ASN A 310 0.82 16.88 -0.82
C ASN A 310 1.76 17.91 -1.49
N ASN A 311 1.24 18.80 -2.34
CA ASN A 311 1.99 19.94 -2.90
C ASN A 311 2.50 20.86 -1.78
N LEU A 312 1.64 21.22 -0.82
CA LEU A 312 2.04 22.01 0.36
C LEU A 312 3.09 21.29 1.23
N LEU A 313 3.02 19.96 1.29
CA LEU A 313 4.02 19.11 1.96
C LEU A 313 5.33 18.98 1.15
N GLY A 314 5.46 19.67 0.01
CA GLY A 314 6.68 19.73 -0.81
C GLY A 314 6.76 18.70 -1.93
N VAL A 315 5.68 17.96 -2.22
CA VAL A 315 5.62 17.03 -3.35
C VAL A 315 5.59 17.79 -4.67
N SER A 316 6.44 17.35 -5.61
CA SER A 316 6.64 17.99 -6.91
C SER A 316 6.07 17.19 -8.08
N HIS A 317 5.82 15.89 -7.89
CA HIS A 317 5.37 15.00 -8.95
C HIS A 317 4.47 13.89 -8.45
N PHE A 318 3.48 13.51 -9.25
CA PHE A 318 2.61 12.37 -9.01
C PHE A 318 2.59 11.44 -10.21
N THR A 319 2.69 10.13 -9.95
CA THR A 319 2.44 9.09 -10.96
C THR A 319 1.16 8.34 -10.58
N PHE A 320 0.17 8.40 -11.47
CA PHE A 320 -1.08 7.67 -11.39
C PHE A 320 -1.16 6.58 -12.45
N TYR A 321 -2.01 5.59 -12.19
CA TYR A 321 -2.30 4.49 -13.10
C TYR A 321 -3.81 4.41 -13.32
N ASN A 322 -4.24 4.61 -14.56
CA ASN A 322 -5.65 4.62 -14.93
C ASN A 322 -6.13 3.19 -15.25
N HIS A 323 -6.78 2.54 -14.29
CA HIS A 323 -7.51 1.30 -14.53
C HIS A 323 -8.97 1.61 -14.87
N THR A 324 -9.69 2.28 -13.96
CA THR A 324 -11.04 2.81 -14.19
C THR A 324 -11.24 4.11 -13.41
N ILE A 325 -10.95 5.25 -14.05
CA ILE A 325 -11.20 6.61 -13.53
C ILE A 325 -12.51 7.15 -14.13
N GLY A 326 -13.31 7.83 -13.31
CA GLY A 326 -14.53 8.51 -13.72
C GLY A 326 -14.29 9.85 -14.43
N PRO A 327 -15.32 10.44 -15.07
CA PRO A 327 -15.18 11.60 -15.95
C PRO A 327 -14.68 12.87 -15.23
N LYS A 328 -15.15 13.15 -14.01
CA LYS A 328 -14.78 14.36 -13.25
C LYS A 328 -13.34 14.28 -12.75
N ALA A 329 -12.97 13.14 -12.15
CA ALA A 329 -11.60 12.92 -11.71
C ALA A 329 -10.63 12.90 -12.90
N SER A 330 -11.01 12.28 -14.02
CA SER A 330 -10.21 12.29 -15.24
C SER A 330 -10.02 13.70 -15.80
N CYS A 331 -11.07 14.53 -15.82
CA CYS A 331 -10.99 15.92 -16.25
C CYS A 331 -10.01 16.72 -15.39
N VAL A 332 -10.15 16.66 -14.06
CA VAL A 332 -9.24 17.34 -13.12
C VAL A 332 -7.79 16.90 -13.36
N LEU A 333 -7.52 15.59 -13.41
CA LEU A 333 -6.15 15.10 -13.64
C LEU A 333 -5.58 15.58 -14.97
N GLN A 334 -6.38 15.65 -16.04
CA GLN A 334 -5.91 16.10 -17.34
C GLN A 334 -5.45 17.57 -17.31
N HIS A 335 -6.13 18.43 -16.56
CA HIS A 335 -5.69 19.81 -16.34
C HIS A 335 -4.34 19.87 -15.61
N TYR A 336 -4.10 19.00 -14.62
CA TYR A 336 -2.79 18.90 -13.97
C TYR A 336 -1.70 18.34 -14.90
N VAL A 337 -2.03 17.38 -15.77
CA VAL A 337 -1.11 16.83 -16.78
C VAL A 337 -0.67 17.92 -17.77
N ASN A 338 -1.62 18.70 -18.29
CA ASN A 338 -1.35 19.76 -19.25
C ASN A 338 -0.70 21.00 -18.61
N GLY A 339 -0.90 21.19 -17.29
CA GLY A 339 -0.54 22.41 -16.59
C GLY A 339 -1.55 23.55 -16.82
N ASP A 340 -2.77 23.20 -17.24
CA ASP A 340 -3.89 24.10 -17.50
C ASP A 340 -4.59 24.44 -16.17
N LEU A 341 -3.87 25.13 -15.29
CA LEU A 341 -4.30 25.49 -13.93
C LEU A 341 -4.25 27.01 -13.73
N PRO A 342 -5.01 27.55 -12.75
CA PRO A 342 -4.95 28.96 -12.37
C PRO A 342 -3.53 29.44 -12.14
N GLN A 343 -3.18 30.61 -12.68
CA GLN A 343 -1.82 31.12 -12.57
C GLN A 343 -1.50 31.68 -11.18
N HIS A 344 -2.54 32.16 -10.48
CA HIS A 344 -2.44 32.78 -9.16
C HIS A 344 -3.41 32.08 -8.22
N ILE A 345 -2.97 31.82 -6.99
CA ILE A 345 -3.84 31.41 -5.90
C ILE A 345 -4.49 32.68 -5.35
N VAL A 346 -5.82 32.67 -5.26
CA VAL A 346 -6.57 33.76 -4.65
C VAL A 346 -7.08 33.32 -3.28
N PRO A 347 -7.17 34.23 -2.30
CA PRO A 347 -7.92 33.96 -1.08
C PRO A 347 -9.32 33.47 -1.45
N TYR A 348 -9.66 32.26 -1.01
CA TYR A 348 -10.96 31.69 -1.33
C TYR A 348 -12.02 32.23 -0.36
N GLU A 349 -13.17 32.62 -0.86
CA GLU A 349 -14.34 32.90 -0.02
C GLU A 349 -15.50 32.06 -0.55
N ASP A 350 -16.25 31.42 0.35
CA ASP A 350 -17.47 30.72 -0.04
C ASP A 350 -18.38 31.74 -0.73
N ALA A 351 -18.91 31.39 -1.90
CA ALA A 351 -19.90 32.23 -2.55
C ALA A 351 -21.10 32.38 -1.60
N SER A 352 -21.20 33.54 -0.95
CA SER A 352 -22.38 33.88 -0.15
C SER A 352 -23.61 33.70 -1.06
N PRO A 353 -24.72 33.12 -0.58
CA PRO A 353 -25.96 33.24 -1.32
C PRO A 353 -26.23 34.73 -1.48
N ALA A 354 -26.08 35.23 -2.70
CA ALA A 354 -26.34 36.60 -3.03
C ALA A 354 -27.77 36.92 -2.57
N LYS A 355 -27.91 37.67 -1.48
CA LYS A 355 -29.08 38.53 -1.37
C LYS A 355 -29.02 39.38 -2.63
N ALA A 356 -30.04 39.23 -3.48
CA ALA A 356 -30.23 40.04 -4.66
C ALA A 356 -29.93 41.50 -4.31
N ARG A 357 -28.77 41.99 -4.77
CA ARG A 357 -28.35 43.35 -4.54
C ARG A 357 -29.06 44.16 -5.61
N ASN A 358 -30.25 44.65 -5.26
CA ASN A 358 -30.90 45.68 -6.04
C ASN A 358 -29.92 46.86 -6.20
N SER A 359 -29.89 47.36 -7.42
CA SER A 359 -29.09 48.48 -7.91
C SER A 359 -29.16 49.74 -7.03
N SER A 360 -28.12 50.58 -7.16
CA SER A 360 -27.88 51.91 -6.58
C SER A 360 -27.53 51.91 -5.08
N THR A 361 -26.43 52.48 -4.60
CA THR A 361 -25.70 53.68 -5.01
C THR A 361 -24.18 53.53 -4.81
N VAL A 362 -23.42 54.24 -5.63
CA VAL A 362 -21.98 54.50 -5.44
C VAL A 362 -21.85 55.50 -4.29
N ASP A 363 -21.04 55.19 -3.29
CA ASP A 363 -20.45 56.21 -2.43
C ASP A 363 -18.99 55.89 -2.13
N THR A 364 -18.15 56.81 -2.55
CA THR A 364 -16.71 56.88 -2.33
C THR A 364 -16.41 57.38 -0.91
N THR A 365 -15.17 57.16 -0.46
CA THR A 365 -14.54 57.57 0.81
C THR A 365 -14.71 56.57 1.96
N ASP A 366 -13.66 55.84 2.33
CA ASP A 366 -12.68 56.38 3.27
C ASP A 366 -11.44 55.49 3.33
N ALA A 367 -10.28 56.12 3.39
CA ALA A 367 -8.97 55.49 3.47
C ALA A 367 -8.40 55.78 4.85
N SER A 368 -8.06 54.73 5.60
CA SER A 368 -6.86 54.60 6.45
C SER A 368 -7.11 53.61 7.58
N TYR A 369 -6.23 52.62 7.69
CA TYR A 369 -5.49 52.30 8.93
C TYR A 369 -4.53 51.15 8.59
N HIS A 370 -3.32 51.50 8.20
CA HIS A 370 -2.15 50.64 8.29
C HIS A 370 -1.62 50.67 9.72
N MET A 371 -1.18 49.53 10.27
CA MET A 371 0.20 49.30 10.77
C MET A 371 0.40 47.85 11.30
N PRO A 372 1.65 47.35 11.48
CA PRO A 372 2.15 46.26 10.65
C PRO A 372 2.69 45.05 11.46
N THR A 373 2.77 43.88 10.83
CA THR A 373 3.69 42.81 11.26
C THR A 373 4.49 42.29 10.08
N LYS A 374 5.67 42.89 9.88
CA LYS A 374 6.93 42.30 9.41
C LYS A 374 6.83 41.00 8.59
N TYR A 375 6.22 41.09 7.42
CA TYR A 375 6.45 40.15 6.32
C TYR A 375 7.11 40.97 5.21
N ASN A 376 8.32 40.58 4.82
CA ASN A 376 9.14 41.25 3.82
C ASN A 376 8.33 41.57 2.55
N GLU A 377 8.25 42.86 2.23
CA GLU A 377 7.72 43.46 1.00
C GLU A 377 8.68 43.27 -0.20
N ASP A 378 9.11 42.03 -0.46
CA ASP A 378 10.04 41.75 -1.58
C ASP A 378 9.63 40.53 -2.45
N ASN A 379 8.35 40.16 -2.51
CA ASN A 379 7.89 39.07 -3.40
C ASN A 379 6.51 39.30 -4.05
N THR A 380 6.31 40.46 -4.69
CA THR A 380 5.33 40.55 -5.77
C THR A 380 5.83 39.72 -6.96
N ALA A 381 5.05 38.67 -7.30
CA ALA A 381 5.12 37.88 -8.53
C ALA A 381 6.26 36.85 -8.71
N GLN A 382 6.38 35.87 -7.80
CA GLN A 382 6.73 34.49 -8.19
C GLN A 382 6.48 33.53 -7.04
N LEU A 383 5.72 32.45 -7.28
CA LEU A 383 5.91 31.10 -6.69
C LEU A 383 4.73 30.21 -7.10
N LYS A 384 4.72 29.76 -8.35
CA LYS A 384 4.00 28.52 -8.72
C LYS A 384 4.91 27.35 -8.35
N PRO A 385 4.60 26.48 -7.38
CA PRO A 385 5.09 25.11 -7.46
C PRO A 385 4.19 24.40 -8.48
N LYS A 386 4.65 24.35 -9.73
CA LYS A 386 4.03 23.52 -10.77
C LYS A 386 4.27 22.07 -10.37
N ILE A 387 3.30 21.44 -9.73
CA ILE A 387 3.32 19.98 -9.62
C ILE A 387 3.13 19.41 -11.01
N THR A 388 3.79 18.30 -11.27
CA THR A 388 3.65 17.56 -12.53
C THR A 388 2.92 16.27 -12.26
N VAL A 389 2.04 15.88 -13.18
CA VAL A 389 1.25 14.66 -13.05
C VAL A 389 1.44 13.82 -14.30
N ASN A 390 1.75 12.54 -14.10
CA ASN A 390 1.76 11.53 -15.15
C ASN A 390 0.66 10.50 -14.87
N ILE A 391 -0.08 10.13 -15.92
CA ILE A 391 -1.11 9.09 -15.84
C ILE A 391 -0.76 8.01 -16.87
N LEU A 392 -0.58 6.78 -16.40
CA LEU A 392 -0.26 5.64 -17.25
C LEU A 392 -1.49 4.75 -17.46
N PRO A 393 -1.74 4.22 -18.67
CA PRO A 393 -2.84 3.30 -18.89
C PRO A 393 -2.58 1.98 -18.16
N TRP A 394 -3.59 1.47 -17.43
CA TRP A 394 -3.44 0.32 -16.54
C TRP A 394 -4.43 -0.81 -16.87
N ASN A 395 -4.56 -1.13 -18.15
CA ASN A 395 -5.47 -2.17 -18.64
C ASN A 395 -4.85 -3.58 -18.58
N LEU A 396 -4.57 -4.08 -17.37
CA LEU A 396 -4.05 -5.44 -17.17
C LEU A 396 -5.18 -6.47 -17.35
N ARG A 397 -5.06 -7.35 -18.36
CA ARG A 397 -6.06 -8.39 -18.67
C ARG A 397 -6.00 -9.61 -17.73
N MET A 398 -5.97 -9.38 -16.42
CA MET A 398 -6.10 -10.36 -15.36
C MET A 398 -7.25 -9.98 -14.43
N ARG A 399 -8.05 -10.95 -13.97
CA ARG A 399 -9.18 -10.66 -13.08
C ARG A 399 -8.67 -10.20 -11.71
N SER A 400 -8.87 -8.92 -11.39
CA SER A 400 -8.47 -8.39 -10.08
C SER A 400 -9.12 -9.13 -8.92
N GLN A 401 -8.41 -9.19 -7.79
CA GLN A 401 -8.78 -9.84 -6.51
C GLN A 401 -9.07 -11.35 -6.59
N LYS A 402 -9.10 -11.93 -7.80
CA LYS A 402 -9.30 -13.36 -8.06
C LYS A 402 -8.04 -14.01 -8.62
N GLU A 403 -7.49 -13.41 -9.68
CA GLU A 403 -6.30 -13.90 -10.36
C GLU A 403 -5.02 -13.19 -9.89
N ILE A 404 -5.11 -11.88 -9.62
CA ILE A 404 -4.00 -11.03 -9.17
C ILE A 404 -4.50 -10.01 -8.13
N ARG A 405 -3.62 -9.60 -7.20
CA ARG A 405 -3.95 -8.67 -6.12
C ARG A 405 -4.18 -7.24 -6.66
N THR A 406 -5.32 -6.64 -6.30
CA THR A 406 -5.71 -5.24 -6.58
C THR A 406 -5.14 -4.70 -7.89
N GLU A 407 -5.66 -5.18 -9.01
CA GLU A 407 -5.37 -4.60 -10.33
C GLU A 407 -3.88 -4.73 -10.69
N GLY A 408 -3.10 -5.55 -9.98
CA GLY A 408 -1.66 -5.66 -10.15
C GLY A 408 -0.86 -4.57 -9.41
N LEU A 409 -1.35 -4.05 -8.28
CA LEU A 409 -0.75 -2.93 -7.53
C LEU A 409 0.77 -3.04 -7.34
N PHE A 410 1.30 -4.26 -7.13
CA PHE A 410 2.73 -4.44 -6.90
C PHE A 410 3.58 -4.17 -8.14
N ALA A 411 3.03 -4.36 -9.34
CA ALA A 411 3.68 -3.94 -10.57
C ALA A 411 3.70 -2.40 -10.66
N SER A 412 2.64 -1.70 -10.26
CA SER A 412 2.58 -0.23 -10.32
C SER A 412 3.51 0.42 -9.30
N LEU A 413 3.58 -0.10 -8.07
CA LEU A 413 4.50 0.41 -7.04
C LEU A 413 5.96 0.30 -7.50
N ASN A 414 6.32 -0.82 -8.11
CA ASN A 414 7.68 -1.01 -8.62
C ASN A 414 7.93 -0.23 -9.91
N ASP A 415 6.99 -0.14 -10.85
CA ASP A 415 7.12 0.75 -12.01
C ASP A 415 7.39 2.19 -11.57
N CYS A 416 6.57 2.74 -10.66
CA CYS A 416 6.72 4.10 -10.19
C CYS A 416 8.07 4.33 -9.48
N LEU A 417 8.53 3.36 -8.67
CA LEU A 417 9.84 3.40 -8.04
C LEU A 417 10.96 3.54 -9.08
N TYR A 418 10.99 2.65 -10.08
CA TYR A 418 12.05 2.64 -11.09
C TYR A 418 11.95 3.82 -12.06
N ARG A 419 10.74 4.30 -12.34
CA ARG A 419 10.46 5.51 -13.12
C ARG A 419 10.94 6.76 -12.40
N SER A 420 10.75 6.83 -11.09
CA SER A 420 11.20 7.94 -10.24
C SER A 420 12.72 7.96 -10.02
N MET A 421 13.39 6.82 -10.24
CA MET A 421 14.82 6.69 -10.05
C MET A 421 15.59 7.73 -10.86
N TYR A 422 16.51 8.43 -10.20
CA TYR A 422 17.33 9.53 -10.74
C TYR A 422 16.58 10.80 -11.15
N ARG A 423 15.25 10.83 -11.03
CA ARG A 423 14.43 12.01 -11.30
C ARG A 423 14.09 12.78 -10.02
N TYR A 424 13.92 12.04 -8.93
CA TYR A 424 13.60 12.57 -7.60
C TYR A 424 14.53 11.97 -6.58
N SER A 425 14.99 12.79 -5.62
CA SER A 425 15.80 12.31 -4.50
C SER A 425 15.06 11.31 -3.61
N HIS A 426 13.73 11.48 -3.54
CA HIS A 426 12.85 10.68 -2.71
C HIS A 426 11.53 10.41 -3.43
N VAL A 427 10.88 9.31 -3.08
CA VAL A 427 9.53 8.99 -3.53
C VAL A 427 8.70 8.45 -2.37
N ALA A 428 7.49 8.97 -2.19
CA ALA A 428 6.53 8.47 -1.23
C ALA A 428 5.62 7.43 -1.90
N LEU A 429 5.39 6.30 -1.23
CA LEU A 429 4.41 5.30 -1.67
C LEU A 429 3.25 5.34 -0.69
N ILE A 430 2.16 6.01 -1.08
CA ILE A 430 0.98 6.30 -0.26
C ILE A 430 -0.30 6.11 -1.09
N ASP A 431 -1.41 5.88 -0.40
CA ASP A 431 -2.75 5.78 -1.01
C ASP A 431 -3.46 7.15 -1.01
N LEU A 432 -4.54 7.29 -1.78
CA LEU A 432 -5.27 8.58 -1.90
C LEU A 432 -5.85 9.07 -0.57
N ASP A 433 -6.06 8.16 0.37
CA ASP A 433 -6.60 8.39 1.70
C ASP A 433 -5.55 8.56 2.80
N GLU A 434 -4.29 8.70 2.40
CA GLU A 434 -3.15 8.71 3.30
C GLU A 434 -2.26 9.95 3.10
N PHE A 435 -1.88 10.56 4.22
CA PHE A 435 -1.02 11.74 4.24
C PHE A 435 0.08 11.57 5.28
N ILE A 436 1.34 11.77 4.88
CA ILE A 436 2.45 11.81 5.83
C ILE A 436 2.54 13.23 6.36
N ILE A 437 2.23 13.43 7.65
CA ILE A 437 2.14 14.76 8.25
C ILE A 437 3.30 14.97 9.24
N PRO A 438 4.24 15.91 8.94
CA PRO A 438 5.28 16.29 9.89
C PRO A 438 4.72 17.12 11.05
N HIS A 439 5.17 16.83 12.26
CA HIS A 439 4.75 17.55 13.46
C HIS A 439 5.51 18.86 13.68
N HIS A 440 6.75 18.98 13.21
CA HIS A 440 7.60 20.14 13.49
C HIS A 440 8.07 20.90 12.25
N ASN A 441 7.88 20.33 11.05
CA ASN A 441 8.33 20.88 9.78
C ASN A 441 7.13 21.18 8.86
N ASP A 442 7.34 22.03 7.87
CA ASP A 442 6.30 22.38 6.88
C ASP A 442 6.32 21.43 5.67
N THR A 443 7.48 20.88 5.31
CA THR A 443 7.61 19.96 4.16
C THR A 443 8.24 18.62 4.54
N LEU A 444 8.02 17.61 3.70
CA LEU A 444 8.61 16.28 3.84
C LEU A 444 10.13 16.31 3.64
N ILE A 445 10.64 17.18 2.76
CA ILE A 445 12.07 17.37 2.57
C ILE A 445 12.71 18.01 3.80
N ASP A 446 12.05 18.99 4.42
CA ASP A 446 12.51 19.59 5.68
C ASP A 446 12.53 18.57 6.80
N LEU A 447 11.51 17.72 6.89
CA LEU A 447 11.48 16.60 7.83
C LEU A 447 12.66 15.64 7.63
N ILE A 448 12.92 15.22 6.39
CA ILE A 448 14.04 14.32 6.07
C ILE A 448 15.39 14.99 6.40
N THR A 449 15.53 16.28 6.10
CA THR A 449 16.71 17.09 6.41
C THR A 449 16.89 17.29 7.92
N TRP A 450 15.79 17.40 8.66
CA TRP A 450 15.82 17.48 10.12
C TRP A 450 16.20 16.13 10.75
N LEU A 451 15.66 15.01 10.23
CA LEU A 451 16.00 13.66 10.67
C LEU A 451 17.48 13.34 10.43
N SER A 452 18.04 13.75 9.28
CA SER A 452 19.45 13.51 8.94
C SER A 452 20.45 14.16 9.89
N LYS A 453 20.07 15.27 10.53
CA LYS A 453 20.89 15.99 11.51
C LYS A 453 20.86 15.34 12.90
N ARG A 454 19.79 14.59 13.23
CA ARG A 454 19.55 14.05 14.57
C ARG A 454 19.81 12.56 14.69
N ILE A 455 19.67 11.82 13.60
CA ILE A 455 19.77 10.36 13.57
C ILE A 455 20.81 9.99 12.51
N ASN A 456 21.69 9.04 12.83
CA ASN A 456 22.63 8.50 11.85
C ASN A 456 21.85 7.83 10.71
N ASN A 457 21.80 8.49 9.56
CA ASN A 457 21.02 8.08 8.41
C ASN A 457 21.88 7.60 7.22
N ARG A 458 23.17 7.31 7.45
CA ARG A 458 24.11 6.91 6.39
C ARG A 458 23.60 5.68 5.61
N ASN A 459 22.94 4.76 6.30
CA ASN A 459 22.41 3.52 5.72
C ASN A 459 20.90 3.60 5.43
N THR A 460 20.26 4.76 5.61
CA THR A 460 18.82 4.91 5.42
C THR A 460 18.48 4.96 3.93
N GLY A 461 17.77 3.93 3.47
CA GLY A 461 17.16 3.83 2.15
C GLY A 461 15.66 4.15 2.16
N ALA A 462 14.99 4.04 3.32
CA ALA A 462 13.58 4.44 3.47
C ALA A 462 13.26 4.97 4.87
N TYR A 463 12.30 5.88 4.95
CA TYR A 463 11.72 6.45 6.16
C TYR A 463 10.31 5.86 6.30
N SER A 464 10.08 5.07 7.34
CA SER A 464 8.81 4.39 7.59
C SER A 464 8.02 5.13 8.66
N PHE A 465 6.74 5.40 8.37
CA PHE A 465 5.85 6.17 9.24
C PHE A 465 4.79 5.25 9.85
N GLN A 466 4.55 5.40 11.15
CA GLN A 466 3.51 4.65 11.85
C GLN A 466 2.12 5.15 11.45
N ASN A 467 1.18 4.22 11.29
CA ASN A 467 -0.18 4.51 10.87
C ASN A 467 -1.06 4.99 12.02
N ALA A 468 -1.78 6.07 11.77
CA ALA A 468 -2.83 6.62 12.62
C ALA A 468 -4.16 6.62 11.85
N PHE A 469 -5.14 5.84 12.33
CA PHE A 469 -6.47 5.81 11.73
C PHE A 469 -7.33 6.99 12.19
N PHE A 470 -7.76 7.80 11.22
CA PHE A 470 -8.78 8.82 11.32
C PHE A 470 -10.08 8.26 10.73
N TYR A 471 -10.86 7.55 11.56
CA TYR A 471 -12.09 6.94 11.06
C TYR A 471 -13.13 7.98 10.68
N LEU A 472 -13.75 7.80 9.51
CA LEU A 472 -14.77 8.73 9.01
C LEU A 472 -16.05 8.73 9.87
N GLN A 473 -16.25 7.71 10.71
CA GLN A 473 -17.33 7.65 11.69
C GLN A 473 -17.07 8.47 12.96
N PHE A 474 -15.83 8.91 13.22
CA PHE A 474 -15.62 9.85 14.32
C PHE A 474 -16.34 11.17 14.04
N ALA A 475 -16.76 11.84 15.11
CA ALA A 475 -17.36 13.18 15.03
C ALA A 475 -16.43 14.15 14.28
N ASP A 476 -17.03 15.06 13.53
CA ASP A 476 -16.30 16.13 12.84
C ASP A 476 -15.67 17.08 13.87
N ASP A 477 -14.66 17.82 13.43
CA ASP A 477 -14.02 18.83 14.27
C ASP A 477 -15.03 19.92 14.69
N GLU A 478 -14.92 20.38 15.93
CA GLU A 478 -15.78 21.43 16.50
C GLU A 478 -15.77 22.72 15.67
N HIS A 479 -14.64 23.03 15.01
CA HIS A 479 -14.54 24.20 14.11
C HIS A 479 -15.47 24.11 12.90
N MET A 480 -16.01 22.92 12.56
CA MET A 480 -16.97 22.79 11.46
C MET A 480 -18.34 23.40 11.79
N TYR A 481 -18.63 23.64 13.08
CA TYR A 481 -19.93 24.15 13.54
C TYR A 481 -19.90 25.64 13.89
N THR A 482 -18.74 26.30 13.80
CA THR A 482 -18.61 27.73 14.10
C THR A 482 -18.94 28.58 12.87
N ALA A 483 -20.08 29.28 12.92
CA ALA A 483 -20.67 30.01 11.79
C ALA A 483 -19.90 31.27 11.32
N SER A 484 -18.79 31.63 11.96
CA SER A 484 -18.03 32.86 11.64
C SER A 484 -16.99 32.67 10.53
N ASP A 485 -16.87 31.47 9.99
CA ASP A 485 -15.83 31.12 9.03
C ASP A 485 -16.29 31.34 7.58
N ARG A 486 -15.59 32.22 6.85
CA ARG A 486 -15.89 32.58 5.46
C ARG A 486 -15.64 31.44 4.46
N GLN A 487 -14.98 30.38 4.89
CA GLN A 487 -14.65 29.20 4.09
C GLN A 487 -15.28 27.92 4.68
N ALA A 488 -16.32 28.07 5.51
CA ALA A 488 -16.90 26.97 6.28
C ALA A 488 -17.36 25.80 5.41
N HIS A 489 -17.97 26.06 4.24
CA HIS A 489 -18.48 25.01 3.36
C HIS A 489 -17.35 24.20 2.75
N LEU A 490 -16.36 24.87 2.15
CA LEU A 490 -15.20 24.17 1.61
C LEU A 490 -14.43 23.44 2.71
N ARG A 491 -14.20 24.08 3.87
CA ARG A 491 -13.52 23.47 5.00
C ARG A 491 -14.22 22.21 5.51
N ALA A 492 -15.55 22.22 5.62
CA ALA A 492 -16.33 21.05 5.98
C ALA A 492 -16.32 19.94 4.91
N ALA A 493 -16.06 20.29 3.65
CA ALA A 493 -15.97 19.32 2.56
C ALA A 493 -14.60 18.63 2.47
N LEU A 494 -13.52 19.26 2.95
CA LEU A 494 -12.17 18.70 2.96
C LEU A 494 -12.00 17.71 4.13
N THR A 495 -11.56 16.49 3.83
CA THR A 495 -11.52 15.39 4.81
C THR A 495 -10.48 15.64 5.90
N THR A 496 -9.30 16.14 5.54
CA THR A 496 -8.22 16.45 6.49
C THR A 496 -8.57 17.62 7.41
N GLN A 497 -9.49 18.49 6.98
CA GLN A 497 -9.98 19.62 7.75
C GLN A 497 -11.15 19.22 8.65
N ARG A 498 -12.07 18.41 8.13
CA ARG A 498 -13.25 17.92 8.85
C ARG A 498 -12.93 16.86 9.90
N LYS A 499 -12.05 15.89 9.59
CA LYS A 499 -11.80 14.71 10.43
C LYS A 499 -10.47 14.86 11.17
N THR A 500 -10.50 15.30 12.42
CA THR A 500 -9.28 15.50 13.23
C THR A 500 -9.12 14.49 14.35
N ARG A 501 -10.12 13.65 14.59
CA ARG A 501 -10.05 12.61 15.61
C ARG A 501 -9.43 11.34 15.05
N ARG A 502 -8.45 10.79 15.75
CA ARG A 502 -7.80 9.52 15.43
C ARG A 502 -7.73 8.58 16.61
N ARG A 503 -7.46 7.29 16.36
CA ARG A 503 -7.11 6.34 17.43
C ARG A 503 -5.86 6.83 18.19
N SER A 504 -5.88 6.69 19.51
CA SER A 504 -4.75 7.07 20.37
C SER A 504 -3.52 6.20 20.13
N LYS A 505 -3.74 4.88 20.01
CA LYS A 505 -2.69 3.90 19.74
C LYS A 505 -2.37 3.85 18.25
N LEU A 506 -1.10 4.10 17.92
CA LEU A 506 -0.57 3.96 16.57
C LEU A 506 -0.34 2.49 16.24
N HIS A 507 -0.41 2.14 14.96
CA HIS A 507 -0.02 0.80 14.53
C HIS A 507 1.50 0.60 14.66
N PRO A 508 1.95 -0.62 15.01
CA PRO A 508 3.36 -0.98 14.95
C PRO A 508 3.95 -0.72 13.57
N GLN A 509 5.26 -0.45 13.52
CA GLN A 509 5.97 -0.28 12.26
C GLN A 509 5.76 -1.50 11.35
N LYS A 510 5.69 -1.27 10.03
CA LYS A 510 5.40 -2.26 8.97
C LYS A 510 3.96 -2.79 8.96
N GLN A 511 3.18 -2.57 10.02
CA GLN A 511 1.74 -2.83 10.03
C GLN A 511 1.02 -1.56 9.60
N ARG A 512 0.39 -1.57 8.43
CA ARG A 512 -0.31 -0.41 7.85
C ARG A 512 0.56 0.83 7.60
N SER A 513 1.85 0.79 7.92
CA SER A 513 2.81 1.85 7.62
C SER A 513 2.82 2.19 6.14
N LYS A 514 3.27 3.41 5.85
CA LYS A 514 3.75 3.83 4.53
C LYS A 514 5.12 4.46 4.69
N TYR A 515 5.76 4.74 3.56
CA TYR A 515 7.15 5.15 3.57
C TYR A 515 7.50 6.11 2.44
N ILE A 516 8.55 6.88 2.72
CA ILE A 516 9.30 7.64 1.73
C ILE A 516 10.62 6.91 1.53
N CYS A 517 11.00 6.58 0.30
CA CYS A 517 12.28 5.94 0.04
C CYS A 517 13.14 6.73 -0.95
N LYS A 518 14.45 6.46 -0.89
CA LYS A 518 15.40 6.81 -1.94
C LYS A 518 15.27 5.76 -3.04
N PRO A 519 14.81 6.11 -4.26
CA PRO A 519 14.56 5.12 -5.30
C PRO A 519 15.77 4.22 -5.57
N GLU A 520 16.97 4.81 -5.61
CA GLU A 520 18.24 4.12 -5.89
C GLU A 520 18.63 3.12 -4.78
N ALA A 521 18.10 3.26 -3.57
CA ALA A 521 18.38 2.35 -2.45
C ALA A 521 17.46 1.12 -2.40
N VAL A 522 16.40 1.06 -3.22
CA VAL A 522 15.34 0.05 -3.14
C VAL A 522 15.33 -0.83 -4.38
N ILE A 523 15.34 -2.15 -4.19
CA ILE A 523 15.19 -3.14 -5.27
C ILE A 523 13.73 -3.52 -5.48
N GLU A 524 12.98 -3.70 -4.39
CA GLU A 524 11.59 -4.17 -4.41
C GLU A 524 10.73 -3.39 -3.41
N ALA A 525 9.81 -2.59 -3.94
CA ALA A 525 8.81 -1.87 -3.16
C ALA A 525 7.65 -2.79 -2.78
N GLY A 526 7.20 -2.71 -1.53
CA GLY A 526 5.96 -3.33 -1.04
C GLY A 526 4.91 -2.30 -0.69
N ASN A 527 3.72 -2.78 -0.31
CA ASN A 527 2.59 -1.90 0.01
C ASN A 527 2.77 -1.12 1.32
N HIS A 528 3.33 -1.76 2.35
CA HIS A 528 3.51 -1.15 3.67
C HIS A 528 4.98 -0.89 4.07
N PHE A 529 5.90 -1.60 3.44
CA PHE A 529 7.34 -1.48 3.66
C PHE A 529 8.11 -1.91 2.41
N VAL A 530 9.40 -1.62 2.38
CA VAL A 530 10.31 -2.09 1.33
C VAL A 530 10.69 -3.56 1.57
N TRP A 531 10.48 -4.41 0.56
CA TRP A 531 10.79 -5.84 0.63
C TRP A 531 12.27 -6.16 0.42
N GLU A 532 12.94 -5.37 -0.43
CA GLU A 532 14.35 -5.59 -0.74
C GLU A 532 15.06 -4.26 -0.97
N PHE A 533 16.16 -4.09 -0.24
CA PHE A 533 17.06 -2.95 -0.35
C PHE A 533 18.33 -3.34 -1.09
N CYS A 534 19.03 -2.35 -1.64
CA CYS A 534 20.43 -2.53 -2.03
C CYS A 534 21.30 -2.88 -0.80
N PRO A 535 22.43 -3.58 -0.98
CA PRO A 535 23.33 -3.93 0.13
C PRO A 535 23.69 -2.72 1.00
N GLY A 536 23.66 -2.90 2.32
CA GLY A 536 23.98 -1.86 3.30
C GLY A 536 22.90 -0.78 3.49
N ARG A 537 21.74 -0.92 2.85
CA ARG A 537 20.60 0.00 3.02
C ARG A 537 19.49 -0.64 3.84
N GLY A 538 18.71 0.18 4.54
CA GLY A 538 17.58 -0.27 5.35
C GLY A 538 16.55 0.83 5.61
N SER A 539 15.54 0.49 6.41
CA SER A 539 14.49 1.42 6.81
C SER A 539 14.80 2.05 8.17
N LEU A 540 14.66 3.38 8.25
CA LEU A 540 14.55 4.10 9.50
C LEU A 540 13.08 4.12 9.95
N ASN A 541 12.81 3.66 11.16
CA ASN A 541 11.53 3.89 11.82
C ASN A 541 11.46 5.36 12.26
N VAL A 542 10.57 6.15 11.66
CA VAL A 542 10.45 7.56 12.01
C VAL A 542 9.75 7.68 13.37
N PRO A 543 10.35 8.39 14.34
CA PRO A 543 9.71 8.65 15.61
C PRO A 543 8.34 9.33 15.44
N ALA A 544 7.33 8.84 16.15
CA ALA A 544 5.96 9.35 16.02
C ALA A 544 5.78 10.79 16.51
N ASP A 545 6.71 11.31 17.31
CA ASP A 545 6.75 12.74 17.67
C ASP A 545 7.23 13.61 16.50
N ALA A 546 8.00 13.06 15.54
CA ALA A 546 8.47 13.79 14.37
C ALA A 546 7.44 13.83 13.23
N ALA A 547 6.84 12.68 12.91
CA ALA A 547 5.79 12.56 11.89
C ALA A 547 5.01 11.24 12.00
N ILE A 548 3.76 11.26 11.58
CA ILE A 548 2.90 10.07 11.48
C ILE A 548 2.16 10.04 10.13
N LEU A 549 1.68 8.86 9.77
CA LEU A 549 0.80 8.67 8.62
C LEU A 549 -0.66 8.86 9.07
N HIS A 550 -1.32 9.89 8.56
CA HIS A 550 -2.76 10.09 8.69
C HIS A 550 -3.47 9.23 7.65
N HIS A 551 -4.31 8.30 8.09
CA HIS A 551 -5.06 7.40 7.20
C HIS A 551 -6.56 7.58 7.45
N TYR A 552 -7.25 8.17 6.47
CA TYR A 552 -8.66 8.57 6.54
C TYR A 552 -9.57 7.52 5.93
N ARG A 553 -10.18 6.67 6.76
CA ARG A 553 -10.91 5.50 6.25
C ARG A 553 -12.19 5.20 7.02
N VAL A 554 -13.12 4.49 6.39
CA VAL A 554 -14.31 3.96 7.05
C VAL A 554 -13.90 2.78 7.95
N CYS A 555 -14.55 2.64 9.11
CA CYS A 555 -14.49 1.43 9.92
C CYS A 555 -15.10 0.24 9.16
N GLU A 556 -14.29 -0.75 8.78
CA GLU A 556 -14.74 -1.86 7.93
C GLU A 556 -15.24 -3.08 8.74
N PHE A 557 -14.81 -3.24 10.00
CA PHE A 557 -15.09 -4.43 10.80
C PHE A 557 -15.75 -4.09 12.15
N GLY A 558 -16.81 -4.85 12.50
CA GLY A 558 -17.58 -4.69 13.74
C GLY A 558 -18.57 -3.51 13.73
N GLY A 559 -18.90 -2.97 12.56
CA GLY A 559 -19.71 -1.75 12.45
C GLY A 559 -18.95 -0.55 13.04
N ASP A 560 -19.48 0.04 14.12
CA ASP A 560 -18.87 1.20 14.80
C ASP A 560 -17.94 0.80 15.97
N ASP A 561 -17.46 -0.44 16.03
CA ASP A 561 -16.62 -0.91 17.15
C ASP A 561 -15.26 -0.22 17.22
N CYS A 562 -14.65 0.10 16.08
CA CYS A 562 -13.34 0.75 16.07
C CYS A 562 -13.36 2.16 16.68
N ILE A 563 -14.50 2.88 16.61
CA ILE A 563 -14.64 4.22 17.20
C ILE A 563 -14.93 4.19 18.71
N LYS A 564 -15.19 3.01 19.29
CA LYS A 564 -15.30 2.82 20.75
C LYS A 564 -13.94 2.82 21.44
N THR A 565 -12.86 2.61 20.68
CA THR A 565 -11.51 2.56 21.24
C THR A 565 -11.00 3.97 21.59
N PRO A 566 -10.04 4.11 22.52
CA PRO A 566 -9.50 5.41 22.91
C PRO A 566 -9.05 6.21 21.68
N SER A 567 -9.49 7.47 21.64
CA SER A 567 -9.19 8.41 20.57
C SER A 567 -8.68 9.74 21.12
N VAL A 568 -7.92 10.45 20.29
CA VAL A 568 -7.42 11.81 20.56
C VAL A 568 -7.75 12.72 19.40
N VAL A 569 -7.90 14.01 19.69
CA VAL A 569 -8.00 15.05 18.67
C VAL A 569 -6.59 15.43 18.24
N ASP A 570 -6.33 15.32 16.94
CA ASP A 570 -5.08 15.63 16.28
C ASP A 570 -5.35 16.62 15.15
N ARG A 571 -5.03 17.88 15.41
CA ARG A 571 -5.22 19.00 14.47
C ARG A 571 -3.94 19.34 13.71
N THR A 572 -2.96 18.44 13.65
CA THR A 572 -1.67 18.76 13.03
C THR A 572 -1.81 19.17 11.56
N ALA A 573 -2.73 18.54 10.82
CA ALA A 573 -3.02 18.90 9.43
C ALA A 573 -3.64 20.31 9.26
N HIS A 574 -4.23 20.90 10.31
CA HIS A 574 -4.78 22.26 10.26
C HIS A 574 -3.71 23.35 10.13
N ARG A 575 -2.43 23.04 10.33
CA ARG A 575 -1.31 23.95 9.98
C ARG A 575 -1.38 24.42 8.53
N TYR A 576 -1.92 23.59 7.64
CA TYR A 576 -2.03 23.88 6.22
C TYR A 576 -3.39 24.48 5.84
N SER A 577 -4.32 24.67 6.78
CA SER A 577 -5.75 24.94 6.50
C SER A 577 -5.97 26.10 5.53
N ASN A 578 -5.50 27.30 5.85
CA ASN A 578 -5.74 28.48 5.02
C ASN A 578 -5.13 28.31 3.61
N ARG A 579 -3.86 27.90 3.54
CA ARG A 579 -3.17 27.65 2.26
C ARG A 579 -3.86 26.56 1.44
N LEU A 580 -4.37 25.52 2.09
CA LEU A 580 -5.05 24.41 1.42
C LEU A 580 -6.40 24.86 0.86
N LEU A 581 -7.19 25.60 1.64
CA LEU A 581 -8.51 26.08 1.22
C LEU A 581 -8.40 27.07 0.07
N ASP A 582 -7.43 27.99 0.12
CA ASP A 582 -7.20 28.94 -0.98
C ASP A 582 -6.84 28.19 -2.27
N ARG A 583 -5.95 27.20 -2.20
CA ARG A 583 -5.52 26.41 -3.36
C ARG A 583 -6.63 25.54 -3.92
N VAL A 584 -7.25 24.73 -3.07
CA VAL A 584 -8.33 23.82 -3.48
C VAL A 584 -9.50 24.63 -4.00
N GLY A 585 -9.91 25.70 -3.30
CA GLY A 585 -11.01 26.56 -3.71
C GLY A 585 -10.76 27.27 -5.03
N THR A 586 -9.54 27.80 -5.24
CA THR A 586 -9.14 28.41 -6.52
C THR A 586 -9.24 27.42 -7.68
N VAL A 587 -8.64 26.22 -7.54
CA VAL A 587 -8.66 25.21 -8.61
C VAL A 587 -10.07 24.64 -8.81
N TYR A 588 -10.81 24.39 -7.74
CA TYR A 588 -12.16 23.84 -7.80
C TYR A 588 -13.12 24.78 -8.53
N ASN A 589 -13.09 26.08 -8.23
CA ASN A 589 -13.90 27.08 -8.93
C ASN A 589 -13.51 27.20 -10.40
N TYR A 590 -12.20 27.22 -10.70
CA TYR A 590 -11.71 27.30 -12.07
C TYR A 590 -12.16 26.12 -12.93
N LEU A 591 -12.18 24.92 -12.36
CA LEU A 591 -12.56 23.69 -13.06
C LEU A 591 -14.05 23.35 -12.95
N LYS A 592 -14.84 24.14 -12.20
CA LYS A 592 -16.22 23.78 -11.84
C LYS A 592 -17.09 23.51 -13.06
N ASP A 593 -17.15 24.47 -13.97
CA ASP A 593 -18.01 24.39 -15.15
C ASP A 593 -17.40 23.43 -16.19
N VAL A 594 -16.09 23.55 -16.44
CA VAL A 594 -15.36 22.76 -17.44
C VAL A 594 -15.42 21.26 -17.14
N CYS A 595 -15.22 20.87 -15.87
CA CYS A 595 -15.24 19.48 -15.44
C CYS A 595 -16.60 19.02 -14.88
N SER A 596 -17.64 19.86 -14.96
CA SER A 596 -18.98 19.56 -14.40
C SER A 596 -18.93 19.09 -12.94
N LEU A 597 -18.15 19.82 -12.12
CA LEU A 597 -17.98 19.50 -10.71
C LEU A 597 -19.26 19.85 -9.92
N PRO A 598 -19.65 19.02 -8.93
CA PRO A 598 -20.82 19.32 -8.11
C PRO A 598 -20.60 20.55 -7.24
N ASP A 599 -21.67 21.13 -6.72
CA ASP A 599 -21.55 22.15 -5.68
C ASP A 599 -20.88 21.59 -4.42
N VAL A 600 -20.11 22.43 -3.74
CA VAL A 600 -19.49 22.10 -2.46
C VAL A 600 -20.61 21.86 -1.42
N PRO A 601 -20.59 20.73 -0.70
CA PRO A 601 -21.58 20.45 0.34
C PRO A 601 -21.63 21.56 1.40
N ARG A 602 -22.84 21.90 1.85
CA ARG A 602 -23.00 22.88 2.93
C ARG A 602 -22.44 22.34 4.24
N ALA A 603 -21.76 23.22 4.97
CA ALA A 603 -21.27 22.94 6.30
C ALA A 603 -22.42 22.58 7.25
N PRO A 604 -22.23 21.60 8.14
CA PRO A 604 -23.23 21.28 9.16
C PRO A 604 -23.34 22.43 10.17
N THR A 605 -24.56 22.83 10.52
CA THR A 605 -24.79 23.96 11.45
C THR A 605 -24.84 23.54 12.91
N LYS A 606 -24.99 22.24 13.19
CA LYS A 606 -25.02 21.65 14.53
C LYS A 606 -24.36 20.28 14.51
N PRO A 607 -23.70 19.86 15.61
CA PRO A 607 -23.23 18.49 15.75
C PRO A 607 -24.41 17.52 15.69
N PRO A 608 -24.23 16.31 15.13
CA PRO A 608 -25.27 15.29 15.16
C PRO A 608 -25.69 14.99 16.61
N PRO A 609 -26.98 14.76 16.89
CA PRO A 609 -27.44 14.51 18.24
C PRO A 609 -26.77 13.25 18.81
N THR A 610 -25.90 13.43 19.80
CA THR A 610 -25.31 12.31 20.54
C THR A 610 -26.42 11.62 21.32
N ARG A 611 -26.80 10.39 20.96
CA ARG A 611 -27.60 9.53 21.84
C ARG A 611 -26.76 9.24 23.08
N LYS A 612 -26.90 10.04 24.13
CA LYS A 612 -26.42 9.69 25.47
C LYS A 612 -27.19 8.43 25.90
N LYS A 613 -26.55 7.27 25.86
CA LYS A 613 -27.05 6.10 26.60
C LYS A 613 -26.78 6.38 28.08
N GLU A 614 -27.74 6.95 28.78
CA GLU A 614 -27.71 6.96 30.24
C GLU A 614 -27.90 5.52 30.73
N LEU A 615 -26.82 4.93 31.25
CA LEU A 615 -26.86 3.65 31.96
C LEU A 615 -27.51 3.89 33.34
N LYS A 616 -28.83 3.72 33.42
CA LYS A 616 -29.54 3.67 34.70
C LYS A 616 -29.27 2.33 35.38
N ILE A 617 -28.25 2.29 36.24
CA ILE A 617 -28.00 1.13 37.11
C ILE A 617 -28.93 1.24 38.32
N ARG A 618 -29.91 0.34 38.44
CA ARG A 618 -30.71 0.17 39.66
C ARG A 618 -29.95 -0.76 40.61
N ILE A 619 -29.50 -0.25 41.75
CA ILE A 619 -28.96 -1.06 42.86
C ILE A 619 -30.11 -1.31 43.85
N PRO A 620 -30.54 -2.56 44.09
CA PRO A 620 -31.51 -2.86 45.13
C PRO A 620 -30.80 -2.87 46.50
N LEU A 621 -31.13 -1.93 47.37
CA LEU A 621 -30.76 -2.00 48.79
C LEU A 621 -31.71 -2.96 49.51
N LYS A 622 -31.17 -4.02 50.11
CA LYS A 622 -31.89 -4.94 50.98
C LYS A 622 -31.81 -4.38 52.41
N LEU A 623 -32.94 -3.94 52.99
CA LEU A 623 -32.97 -3.59 54.41
C LEU A 623 -33.07 -4.86 55.26
N GLU A 624 -32.22 -4.94 56.29
CA GLU A 624 -32.27 -5.96 57.33
C GLU A 624 -33.50 -5.77 58.23
N SER A 625 -34.01 -6.91 58.70
CA SER A 625 -35.20 -7.08 59.53
C SER A 625 -34.99 -6.65 60.98
N ASP A 626 -36.02 -6.08 61.60
CA ASP A 626 -36.15 -6.03 63.06
C ASP A 626 -37.47 -6.62 63.59
N LYS A 627 -37.38 -7.10 64.85
CA LYS A 627 -38.18 -8.12 65.51
C LYS A 627 -39.56 -7.67 66.06
N LYS A 628 -40.46 -8.66 66.08
CA LYS A 628 -41.69 -8.90 66.89
C LYS A 628 -42.00 -7.98 68.09
N THR A 629 -43.30 -7.66 68.25
CA THR A 629 -44.15 -8.16 69.37
C THR A 629 -45.64 -8.17 68.99
N ALA A 630 -46.39 -9.13 69.54
CA ALA A 630 -47.79 -9.41 69.25
C ALA A 630 -48.66 -9.14 70.49
N GLU A 631 -49.87 -8.63 70.29
CA GLU A 631 -50.94 -8.72 71.30
C GLU A 631 -52.33 -8.78 70.64
N THR A 632 -53.17 -9.61 71.24
CA THR A 632 -54.44 -10.19 70.76
C THR A 632 -55.64 -9.58 71.48
N THR A 633 -56.71 -9.21 70.77
CA THR A 633 -58.11 -9.35 71.25
C THR A 633 -59.16 -9.16 70.14
N LYS A 634 -60.13 -10.09 70.09
CA LYS A 634 -61.47 -10.03 69.43
C LYS A 634 -62.56 -9.87 70.54
N PRO A 635 -63.91 -9.78 70.33
CA PRO A 635 -64.75 -9.88 69.10
C PRO A 635 -65.99 -8.93 68.94
N HIS A 636 -66.44 -8.73 67.67
CA HIS A 636 -67.82 -8.68 67.08
C HIS A 636 -69.00 -7.82 67.65
N PRO A 637 -70.15 -7.64 66.92
CA PRO A 637 -70.40 -7.59 65.45
C PRO A 637 -71.44 -6.51 64.98
N ASN A 638 -71.49 -6.27 63.66
CA ASN A 638 -72.67 -6.12 62.77
C ASN A 638 -72.53 -4.98 61.74
N GLY A 639 -72.83 -5.27 60.47
CA GLY A 639 -73.08 -4.24 59.45
C GLY A 639 -72.68 -4.60 58.01
N ILE A 640 -73.68 -4.95 57.21
CA ILE A 640 -73.72 -5.48 55.84
C ILE A 640 -73.25 -4.50 54.71
N SER A 641 -72.58 -5.05 53.68
CA SER A 641 -72.72 -4.85 52.20
C SER A 641 -71.52 -4.39 51.34
N ASN A 642 -71.25 -5.25 50.34
CA ASN A 642 -70.82 -5.05 48.93
C ASN A 642 -69.54 -4.29 48.53
N GLY A 643 -68.74 -4.96 47.67
CA GLY A 643 -67.96 -4.34 46.58
C GLY A 643 -66.44 -4.46 46.69
N ALA A 644 -65.85 -5.43 45.97
CA ALA A 644 -64.41 -5.66 45.92
C ALA A 644 -63.68 -4.61 45.05
N ILE A 645 -62.67 -3.93 45.63
CA ILE A 645 -61.67 -3.12 44.92
C ILE A 645 -60.29 -3.46 45.50
N THR A 646 -59.38 -3.96 44.67
CA THR A 646 -57.99 -4.26 45.02
C THR A 646 -57.13 -3.01 44.81
N GLN A 647 -56.69 -2.35 45.89
CA GLN A 647 -55.67 -1.30 45.84
C GLN A 647 -54.31 -1.88 46.25
N GLN A 648 -53.35 -1.94 45.32
CA GLN A 648 -51.93 -2.13 45.63
C GLN A 648 -51.29 -0.77 45.87
N SER A 649 -50.75 -0.57 47.07
CA SER A 649 -49.91 0.58 47.42
C SER A 649 -48.53 0.45 46.75
N ALA A 650 -48.23 1.33 45.79
CA ALA A 650 -46.91 1.43 45.18
C ALA A 650 -45.96 2.25 46.07
N THR A 651 -44.97 1.61 46.67
CA THR A 651 -43.78 2.27 47.22
C THR A 651 -42.91 2.82 46.09
N VAL A 652 -42.66 4.12 46.10
CA VAL A 652 -41.83 4.85 45.13
C VAL A 652 -40.34 4.58 45.40
N PRO A 653 -39.54 4.12 44.41
CA PRO A 653 -38.09 4.10 44.55
C PRO A 653 -37.51 5.50 44.25
N MET A 654 -36.78 6.09 45.20
CA MET A 654 -35.99 7.31 44.94
C MET A 654 -34.92 7.03 43.89
N GLU A 655 -34.89 7.86 42.85
CA GLU A 655 -33.94 7.81 41.75
C GLU A 655 -32.75 8.73 42.09
N VAL A 656 -31.57 8.16 42.36
CA VAL A 656 -30.34 8.96 42.55
C VAL A 656 -29.60 9.03 41.22
N ILE A 657 -29.55 10.22 40.64
CA ILE A 657 -28.83 10.53 39.39
C ILE A 657 -27.38 10.87 39.74
N LEU A 658 -26.44 9.94 39.50
CA LEU A 658 -25.01 10.25 39.52
C LEU A 658 -24.58 10.67 38.10
N LYS A 659 -24.30 11.98 37.94
CA LYS A 659 -23.64 12.51 36.75
C LYS A 659 -22.14 12.22 36.83
N THR A 660 -21.64 11.26 36.08
CA THR A 660 -20.19 11.17 35.83
C THR A 660 -19.79 12.17 34.75
N ARG A 661 -18.74 12.94 35.06
CA ARG A 661 -18.18 14.02 34.24
C ARG A 661 -17.49 13.49 32.99
#